data_AF-A0A0F6W0C6-F1
#
_entry.id   AF-A0A0F6W0C6-F1
#
_cell.length_a   1.000
_cell.length_b   1.000
_cell.length_c   1.000
_cell.angle_alpha   90.00
_cell.angle_beta   90.00
_cell.angle_gamma   90.00
#
_symmetry.space_group_name_H-M   'P 1'
#
loop_
_entity.id
_entity.type
_entity.pdbx_description
1 polymer ?
#
loop_
_entity_poly.entity_id
_entity_poly.type
_entity_poly.pdbx_seq_one_letter_code
_entity_poly.pdbx_strand_id
1 'polypeptide(L)'
;MLGRRNERIAMQDALAAGARVVTLVGPGGAGKTTLAEAHLARSRAVVVELESRRDPLAAIAEALGLRSVAIGAGEVAAALDARGIVDVLVDRAEGVVDALAAVLPVLLEGAPDATWVVTSRVRLGIRDEHVIAIGGLDEDDAIALLRARAPGSHDEASLRAIARATEAMPLALELAAARLVDEDPMLVAQRIAAHRDAGAVGAAIEGALDALAPRLAVALRAFAALEGRFAHDAADALLDGPASIAALRDRALIQRAADGAPGWHRLHDEIRTRVRARTARDEAASNEARLASWLAREAPRWAHDLHEGEPAAALRALAAHERDLVLAFERCRDGAPEIAARIALGLEAWWLSRAPEARHAALVDAAIEAADRAGELALAIDLARVRARALFLRGRLPEARAACADAMQRARAGGDRRGALAVSNVASAIAREMGDPGAARALAERAIEESRALADAEAEVRAMHNLASALVVANDFVAGRALYLSTLAAARELRMRRIEALCLANLAIVHEVLGELDLSRARSAQGIAAFAAQGDRMMTAKLAMRAARVDIRTGALDEAERAIAGATADAEQLGDRGLLLEAHLARAERHAARGERARARAEADEALALARRLRAGATVPEIEALLAALGDDVREARRVELTIDEDASSFVLDGGARVDLARRASLRRILVHLAAEHARGGTASAAALIAIGWPGEKMSPESGAERVYTAIATLRRLGLASVLARRDGGYALDPAVVVVAPDAVR
;
A
#
# COMPACT_ATOMS: atom_id res chain seq x y z
N MET A 1 26.43 12.92 4.17
CA MET A 1 26.03 13.66 5.38
C MET A 1 27.31 14.14 6.07
N LEU A 2 27.48 15.45 6.26
CA LEU A 2 28.61 16.01 7.01
C LEU A 2 28.33 15.88 8.51
N GLY A 3 29.33 15.49 9.28
CA GLY A 3 29.36 15.60 10.74
C GLY A 3 28.47 14.69 11.59
N ARG A 4 28.01 13.56 11.05
CA ARG A 4 27.25 12.54 11.81
C ARG A 4 27.90 11.17 11.77
N ARG A 5 29.23 11.13 11.73
CA ARG A 5 29.96 9.87 11.55
C ARG A 5 29.77 8.96 12.77
N ASN A 6 29.81 9.53 13.97
CA ASN A 6 29.74 8.78 15.22
C ASN A 6 28.34 8.20 15.44
N GLU A 7 27.27 8.98 15.22
CA GLU A 7 25.89 8.51 15.36
C GLU A 7 25.53 7.49 14.28
N ARG A 8 26.06 7.65 13.06
CA ARG A 8 25.90 6.64 12.00
C ARG A 8 26.59 5.33 12.38
N ILE A 9 27.81 5.39 12.92
CA ILE A 9 28.53 4.21 13.42
C ILE A 9 27.75 3.57 14.56
N ALA A 10 27.30 4.34 15.54
CA ALA A 10 26.50 3.83 16.66
C ALA A 10 25.22 3.12 16.19
N MET A 11 24.51 3.66 15.19
CA MET A 11 23.34 3.00 14.60
C MET A 11 23.72 1.70 13.88
N GLN A 12 24.80 1.71 13.10
CA GLN A 12 25.29 0.51 12.42
C GLN A 12 25.72 -0.58 13.40
N ASP A 13 26.43 -0.21 14.47
CA ASP A 13 26.90 -1.11 15.50
C ASP A 13 25.73 -1.68 16.31
N ALA A 14 24.71 -0.86 16.63
CA ALA A 14 23.51 -1.30 17.31
C ALA A 14 22.75 -2.35 16.49
N LEU A 15 22.52 -2.08 15.20
CA LEU A 15 21.86 -3.02 14.30
C LEU A 15 22.69 -4.29 14.10
N ALA A 16 24.01 -4.17 13.95
CA ALA A 16 24.93 -5.31 13.84
C ALA A 16 24.98 -6.17 15.12
N ALA A 17 24.77 -5.56 16.30
CA ALA A 17 24.66 -6.23 17.58
C ALA A 17 23.27 -6.89 17.81
N GLY A 18 22.35 -6.79 16.84
CA GLY A 18 21.03 -7.40 16.90
C GLY A 18 19.92 -6.51 17.47
N ALA A 19 20.14 -5.20 17.61
CA ALA A 19 19.06 -4.28 17.96
C ALA A 19 18.00 -4.28 16.86
N ARG A 20 16.73 -4.51 17.24
CA ARG A 20 15.61 -4.59 16.30
C ARG A 20 14.83 -3.28 16.18
N VAL A 21 14.90 -2.43 17.20
CA VAL A 21 14.32 -1.08 17.17
C VAL A 21 15.39 -0.09 17.57
N VAL A 22 15.76 0.79 16.65
CA VAL A 22 16.66 1.92 16.91
C VAL A 22 15.87 3.21 16.84
N THR A 23 15.72 3.89 17.97
CA THR A 23 15.06 5.19 18.03
C THR A 23 16.09 6.30 18.05
N LEU A 24 16.09 7.14 17.02
CA LEU A 24 16.81 8.40 16.98
C LEU A 24 16.00 9.44 17.77
N VAL A 25 16.51 9.86 18.93
CA VAL A 25 15.83 10.79 19.84
C VAL A 25 16.56 12.12 19.87
N GLY A 26 15.85 13.21 19.63
CA GLY A 26 16.47 14.54 19.66
C GLY A 26 15.50 15.67 19.31
N PRO A 27 15.93 16.93 19.48
CA PRO A 27 15.10 18.08 19.15
C PRO A 27 14.76 18.15 17.65
N GLY A 28 13.78 18.97 17.30
CA GLY A 28 13.48 19.29 15.89
C GLY A 28 14.71 19.91 15.22
N GLY A 29 14.93 19.63 13.93
CA GLY A 29 16.08 20.18 13.19
C GLY A 29 17.45 19.55 13.48
N ALA A 30 17.54 18.56 14.38
CA ALA A 30 18.79 17.86 14.70
C ALA A 30 19.32 16.93 13.57
N GLY A 31 18.51 16.66 12.53
CA GLY A 31 18.90 15.83 11.38
C GLY A 31 18.61 14.34 11.52
N LYS A 32 17.67 13.95 12.41
CA LYS A 32 17.27 12.54 12.64
C LYS A 32 16.80 11.83 11.37
N THR A 33 15.84 12.43 10.67
CA THR A 33 15.29 11.92 9.40
C THR A 33 16.39 11.75 8.35
N THR A 34 17.23 12.77 8.17
CA THR A 34 18.35 12.72 7.22
C THR A 34 19.36 11.62 7.57
N LEU A 35 19.64 11.37 8.85
CA LEU A 35 20.51 10.28 9.29
C LEU A 35 19.89 8.91 8.99
N ALA A 36 18.61 8.73 9.32
CA ALA A 36 17.87 7.50 9.08
C ALA A 36 17.77 7.17 7.59
N GLU A 37 17.35 8.14 6.77
CA GLU A 37 17.27 8.01 5.32
C GLU A 37 18.63 7.70 4.69
N ALA A 38 19.70 8.38 5.13
CA ALA A 38 21.04 8.14 4.60
C ALA A 38 21.55 6.72 4.90
N HIS A 39 21.11 6.12 6.02
CA HIS A 39 21.41 4.73 6.33
C HIS A 39 20.61 3.76 5.45
N LEU A 40 19.32 4.06 5.24
CA LEU A 40 18.39 3.21 4.50
C LEU A 40 18.40 3.43 2.99
N ALA A 41 19.16 4.41 2.49
CA ALA A 41 19.23 4.77 1.07
C ALA A 41 19.64 3.62 0.12
N ARG A 42 20.23 2.54 0.66
CA ARG A 42 20.65 1.35 -0.09
C ARG A 42 19.77 0.12 0.15
N SER A 43 18.78 0.22 1.03
CA SER A 43 17.84 -0.88 1.31
C SER A 43 16.48 -0.64 0.66
N ARG A 44 15.67 -1.70 0.56
CA ARG A 44 14.26 -1.62 0.13
C ARG A 44 13.36 -1.22 1.30
N ALA A 45 13.82 -0.27 2.13
CA ALA A 45 13.13 0.08 3.35
C ALA A 45 11.73 0.63 3.06
N VAL A 46 10.78 0.26 3.92
CA VAL A 46 9.45 0.87 3.92
C VAL A 46 9.51 2.14 4.75
N VAL A 47 9.25 3.28 4.12
CA VAL A 47 9.20 4.57 4.79
C VAL A 47 7.75 4.88 5.17
N VAL A 48 7.52 5.04 6.46
CA VAL A 48 6.23 5.37 7.06
C VAL A 48 6.33 6.76 7.66
N GLU A 49 5.68 7.73 7.00
CA GLU A 49 5.54 9.07 7.55
C GLU A 49 4.31 9.14 8.45
N LEU A 50 4.52 9.35 9.76
CA LEU A 50 3.43 9.38 10.75
C LEU A 50 2.81 10.76 10.97
N GLU A 51 3.35 11.81 10.34
CA GLU A 51 2.90 13.18 10.55
C GLU A 51 1.37 13.28 10.52
N SER A 52 0.75 13.85 11.56
CA SER A 52 -0.70 14.06 11.71
C SER A 52 -1.61 12.81 11.68
N ARG A 53 -1.08 11.58 11.60
CA ARG A 53 -1.86 10.35 11.72
C ARG A 53 -1.96 9.95 13.19
N ARG A 54 -3.17 9.65 13.68
CA ARG A 54 -3.39 9.17 15.06
C ARG A 54 -3.18 7.67 15.21
N ASP A 55 -3.22 6.93 14.11
CA ASP A 55 -3.10 5.47 14.08
C ASP A 55 -1.82 5.07 13.30
N PRO A 56 -0.74 4.70 14.01
CA PRO A 56 0.50 4.28 13.37
C PRO A 56 0.37 2.95 12.64
N LEU A 57 -0.52 2.05 13.08
CA LEU A 57 -0.70 0.75 12.46
C LEU A 57 -1.34 0.90 11.08
N ALA A 58 -2.37 1.75 10.96
CA ALA A 58 -2.98 2.08 9.68
C ALA A 58 -1.97 2.74 8.73
N ALA A 59 -1.09 3.61 9.23
CA ALA A 59 -0.03 4.24 8.44
C ALA A 59 0.98 3.22 7.91
N ILE A 60 1.43 2.28 8.75
CA ILE A 60 2.33 1.20 8.34
C ILE A 60 1.64 0.30 7.30
N ALA A 61 0.38 -0.09 7.54
CA ALA A 61 -0.39 -0.89 6.61
C ALA A 61 -0.54 -0.21 5.24
N GLU A 62 -0.80 1.11 5.23
CA GLU A 62 -0.89 1.89 4.01
C GLU A 62 0.45 2.02 3.28
N ALA A 63 1.55 2.23 4.00
CA ALA A 63 2.90 2.27 3.42
C ALA A 63 3.27 0.92 2.79
N LEU A 64 2.74 -0.16 3.36
CA LEU A 64 2.78 -1.51 2.79
C LEU A 64 1.72 -1.73 1.71
N GLY A 65 0.88 -0.76 1.38
CA GLY A 65 -0.16 -0.91 0.35
C GLY A 65 -1.23 -1.95 0.69
N LEU A 66 -1.42 -2.27 1.97
CA LEU A 66 -2.48 -3.19 2.41
C LEU A 66 -3.83 -2.47 2.34
N ARG A 67 -4.78 -3.03 1.59
CA ARG A 67 -6.12 -2.45 1.34
C ARG A 67 -7.20 -3.28 2.06
N SER A 68 -7.53 -2.95 3.31
CA SER A 68 -8.63 -3.59 4.05
C SER A 68 -9.18 -2.65 5.14
N VAL A 69 -10.48 -2.81 5.44
CA VAL A 69 -11.26 -1.98 6.39
C VAL A 69 -10.93 -2.29 7.87
N ALA A 70 -10.22 -3.39 8.13
CA ALA A 70 -9.66 -3.72 9.43
C ALA A 70 -8.37 -4.51 9.24
N ILE A 71 -7.23 -3.89 9.55
CA ILE A 71 -5.92 -4.52 9.52
C ILE A 71 -5.37 -4.46 10.94
N GLY A 72 -5.15 -5.61 11.57
CA GLY A 72 -4.50 -5.72 12.86
C GLY A 72 -2.97 -5.79 12.73
N ALA A 73 -2.28 -5.69 13.86
CA ALA A 73 -0.82 -5.77 13.91
C ALA A 73 -0.30 -7.11 13.39
N GLY A 74 -1.03 -8.20 13.61
CA GLY A 74 -0.67 -9.52 13.09
C GLY A 74 -0.66 -9.58 11.55
N GLU A 75 -1.65 -8.99 10.88
CA GLU A 75 -1.68 -8.96 9.41
C GLU A 75 -0.56 -8.09 8.83
N VAL A 76 -0.24 -6.97 9.48
CA VAL A 76 0.90 -6.13 9.09
C VAL A 76 2.21 -6.89 9.25
N ALA A 77 2.40 -7.58 10.38
CA ALA A 77 3.59 -8.38 10.64
C ALA A 77 3.76 -9.50 9.60
N ALA A 78 2.70 -10.26 9.33
CA ALA A 78 2.71 -11.30 8.31
C ALA A 78 3.01 -10.74 6.91
N ALA A 79 2.54 -9.52 6.59
CA ALA A 79 2.85 -8.88 5.32
C ALA A 79 4.31 -8.43 5.22
N LEU A 80 4.91 -7.94 6.31
CA LEU A 80 6.34 -7.61 6.37
C LEU A 80 7.20 -8.86 6.13
N ASP A 81 6.88 -9.94 6.83
CA ASP A 81 7.59 -11.24 6.75
C ASP A 81 7.46 -11.86 5.36
N ALA A 82 6.23 -12.01 4.85
CA ALA A 82 5.97 -12.62 3.54
C ALA A 82 6.64 -11.87 2.38
N ARG A 83 6.87 -10.57 2.53
CA ARG A 83 7.50 -9.72 1.50
C ARG A 83 9.01 -9.59 1.68
N GLY A 84 9.58 -10.20 2.73
CA GLY A 84 11.00 -10.09 3.06
C GLY A 84 11.42 -8.64 3.31
N ILE A 85 10.55 -7.83 3.90
CA ILE A 85 10.86 -6.44 4.24
C ILE A 85 11.68 -6.45 5.53
N VAL A 86 12.97 -6.13 5.38
CA VAL A 86 13.95 -6.19 6.47
C VAL A 86 14.16 -4.86 7.18
N ASP A 87 13.80 -3.73 6.56
CA ASP A 87 14.00 -2.40 7.15
C ASP A 87 12.72 -1.56 7.07
N VAL A 88 12.34 -0.96 8.19
CA VAL A 88 11.21 -0.04 8.27
C VAL A 88 11.65 1.27 8.92
N LEU A 89 11.48 2.38 8.21
CA LEU A 89 11.65 3.73 8.74
C LEU A 89 10.30 4.26 9.20
N VAL A 90 10.18 4.55 10.48
CA VAL A 90 9.04 5.29 11.03
C VAL A 90 9.50 6.71 11.31
N ASP A 91 9.15 7.63 10.40
CA ASP A 91 9.54 9.03 10.53
C ASP A 91 8.46 9.84 11.25
N ARG A 92 8.90 10.73 12.14
CA ARG A 92 8.08 11.69 12.88
C ARG A 92 7.03 11.05 13.78
N ALA A 93 7.46 10.21 14.72
CA ALA A 93 6.57 9.57 15.69
C ALA A 93 6.01 10.54 16.76
N GLU A 94 6.29 11.84 16.65
CA GLU A 94 5.86 12.85 17.62
C GLU A 94 4.33 13.00 17.64
N GLY A 95 3.68 12.40 18.63
CA GLY A 95 2.22 12.45 18.82
C GLY A 95 1.52 11.09 18.81
N VAL A 96 2.22 10.03 18.41
CA VAL A 96 1.71 8.65 18.42
C VAL A 96 2.67 7.67 19.07
N VAL A 97 3.57 8.18 19.92
CA VAL A 97 4.58 7.38 20.63
C VAL A 97 3.93 6.21 21.37
N ASP A 98 2.90 6.49 22.19
CA ASP A 98 2.23 5.45 22.98
C ASP A 98 1.50 4.43 22.10
N ALA A 99 0.83 4.89 21.03
CA ALA A 99 0.13 4.03 20.09
C ALA A 99 1.11 3.14 19.30
N LEU A 100 2.26 3.69 18.90
CA LEU A 100 3.31 2.97 18.19
C LEU A 100 3.99 1.94 19.11
N ALA A 101 4.27 2.32 20.36
CA ALA A 101 4.81 1.44 21.39
C ALA A 101 3.87 0.26 21.70
N ALA A 102 2.55 0.45 21.58
CA ALA A 102 1.57 -0.62 21.80
C ALA A 102 1.55 -1.66 20.67
N VAL A 103 1.84 -1.28 19.42
CA VAL A 103 1.76 -2.19 18.27
C VAL A 103 3.09 -2.84 17.89
N LEU A 104 4.22 -2.16 18.14
CA LEU A 104 5.55 -2.64 17.80
C LEU A 104 5.89 -4.05 18.33
N PRO A 105 5.56 -4.44 19.58
CA PRO A 105 5.87 -5.78 20.08
C PRO A 105 5.25 -6.90 19.23
N VAL A 106 4.00 -6.72 18.79
CA VAL A 106 3.30 -7.70 17.93
C VAL A 106 3.94 -7.75 16.54
N LEU A 107 4.35 -6.59 16.01
CA LEU A 107 5.03 -6.49 14.72
C LEU A 107 6.41 -7.16 14.75
N LEU A 108 7.15 -6.97 15.84
CA LEU A 108 8.45 -7.60 16.06
C LEU A 108 8.34 -9.12 16.17
N GLU A 109 7.30 -9.62 16.84
CA GLU A 109 7.06 -11.06 16.99
C GLU A 109 6.67 -11.72 15.66
N GLY A 110 5.81 -11.07 14.87
CA GLY A 110 5.34 -11.62 13.59
C GLY A 110 6.23 -11.39 12.37
N ALA A 111 7.24 -10.51 12.47
CA ALA A 111 8.23 -10.25 11.42
C ALA A 111 9.64 -10.25 12.03
N PRO A 112 10.23 -11.41 12.36
CA PRO A 112 11.44 -11.53 13.18
C PRO A 112 12.69 -10.88 12.54
N ASP A 113 12.75 -10.84 11.21
CA ASP A 113 13.89 -10.28 10.47
C ASP A 113 13.76 -8.76 10.21
N ALA A 114 12.62 -8.16 10.55
CA ALA A 114 12.42 -6.72 10.37
C ALA A 114 13.15 -5.90 11.45
N THR A 115 13.91 -4.91 11.00
CA THR A 115 14.53 -3.85 11.80
C THR A 115 13.78 -2.53 11.63
N TRP A 116 13.68 -1.77 12.71
CA TRP A 116 12.88 -0.56 12.79
C TRP A 116 13.78 0.62 13.17
N VAL A 117 13.84 1.63 12.30
CA VAL A 117 14.48 2.90 12.60
C VAL A 117 13.38 3.92 12.84
N VAL A 118 13.32 4.50 14.03
CA VAL A 118 12.26 5.44 14.42
C VAL A 118 12.84 6.81 14.69
N THR A 119 12.26 7.88 14.13
CA THR A 119 12.64 9.25 14.47
C THR A 119 11.59 9.86 15.42
N SER A 120 12.05 10.42 16.54
CA SER A 120 11.17 10.98 17.56
C SER A 120 11.83 12.08 18.39
N ARG A 121 11.03 12.88 19.09
CA ARG A 121 11.49 13.83 20.13
C ARG A 121 11.68 13.16 21.49
N VAL A 122 11.03 12.01 21.72
CA VAL A 122 11.07 11.26 22.99
C VAL A 122 11.28 9.77 22.72
N ARG A 123 11.69 9.02 23.75
CA ARG A 123 11.83 7.56 23.68
C ARG A 123 10.47 6.89 23.54
N LEU A 124 10.43 5.72 22.88
CA LEU A 124 9.22 4.90 22.75
C LEU A 124 8.87 4.15 24.05
N GLY A 125 9.89 3.78 24.84
CA GLY A 125 9.70 3.11 26.13
C GLY A 125 9.39 1.62 26.03
N ILE A 126 9.78 0.96 24.93
CA ILE A 126 9.63 -0.49 24.75
C ILE A 126 10.90 -1.26 25.12
N ARG A 127 10.77 -2.55 25.45
CA ARG A 127 11.89 -3.38 25.95
C ARG A 127 13.04 -3.53 24.94
N ASP A 128 12.74 -3.63 23.66
CA ASP A 128 13.71 -3.88 22.59
C ASP A 128 14.25 -2.58 21.94
N GLU A 129 14.01 -1.43 22.58
CA GLU A 129 14.43 -0.12 22.09
C GLU A 129 15.91 0.17 22.37
N HIS A 130 16.67 0.42 21.31
CA HIS A 130 18.00 1.02 21.37
C HIS A 130 17.91 2.51 21.04
N VAL A 131 18.24 3.37 22.02
CA VAL A 131 18.09 4.83 21.88
C VAL A 131 19.40 5.47 21.50
N ILE A 132 19.41 6.22 20.39
CA ILE A 132 20.54 7.06 19.97
C ILE A 132 20.12 8.52 20.11
N ALA A 133 20.79 9.25 21.00
CA ALA A 133 20.55 10.67 21.18
C ALA A 133 21.21 11.47 20.05
N ILE A 134 20.44 12.30 19.36
CA ILE A 134 20.89 13.17 18.27
C ILE A 134 20.79 14.62 18.74
N GLY A 135 21.94 15.25 19.00
CA GLY A 135 22.06 16.64 19.46
C GLY A 135 22.51 17.60 18.36
N GLY A 136 23.23 18.67 18.71
CA GLY A 136 23.97 19.49 17.74
C GLY A 136 25.12 18.71 17.10
N LEU A 137 25.75 19.28 16.07
CA LEU A 137 27.04 18.81 15.57
C LEU A 137 28.15 19.19 16.55
N ASP A 138 29.32 18.56 16.41
CA ASP A 138 30.51 19.10 17.07
C ASP A 138 30.93 20.43 16.42
N GLU A 139 31.77 21.22 17.11
CA GLU A 139 32.10 22.58 16.65
C GLU A 139 32.81 22.56 15.29
N ASP A 140 33.70 21.59 15.07
CA ASP A 140 34.47 21.46 13.83
C ASP A 140 33.57 21.08 12.65
N ASP A 141 32.65 20.14 12.84
CA ASP A 141 31.65 19.74 11.85
C ASP A 141 30.62 20.84 11.59
N ALA A 142 30.24 21.61 12.60
CA ALA A 142 29.37 22.77 12.45
C ALA A 142 30.02 23.83 11.56
N ILE A 143 31.30 24.16 11.81
CA ILE A 143 32.07 25.09 10.97
C ILE A 143 32.24 24.52 9.56
N ALA A 144 32.54 23.22 9.43
CA ALA A 144 32.66 22.57 8.14
C ALA A 144 31.35 22.62 7.34
N LEU A 145 30.19 22.43 7.99
CA LEU A 145 28.88 22.56 7.38
C LEU A 145 28.62 24.00 6.93
N LEU A 146 28.90 25.00 7.77
CA LEU A 146 28.75 26.41 7.40
C LEU A 146 29.60 26.76 6.17
N ARG A 147 30.88 26.35 6.15
CA ARG A 147 31.78 26.58 4.99
C ARG A 147 31.31 25.86 3.73
N ALA A 148 30.78 24.65 3.85
CA ALA A 148 30.28 23.88 2.72
C ALA A 148 29.00 24.51 2.12
N ARG A 149 28.16 25.15 2.94
CA ARG A 149 26.88 25.75 2.53
C ARG A 149 27.01 27.21 2.10
N ALA A 150 27.97 27.94 2.66
CA ALA A 150 28.29 29.32 2.33
C ALA A 150 29.77 29.41 1.89
N PRO A 151 30.09 29.04 0.65
CA PRO A 151 31.45 29.14 0.14
C PRO A 151 31.85 30.63 0.06
N GLY A 152 32.79 31.02 0.93
CA GLY A 152 33.25 32.40 1.07
C GLY A 152 34.39 32.51 2.09
N SER A 153 35.11 33.63 2.06
CA SER A 153 36.19 33.92 3.03
C SER A 153 35.60 34.48 4.33
N HIS A 154 35.00 33.63 5.14
CA HIS A 154 34.53 33.99 6.49
C HIS A 154 35.57 33.61 7.54
N ASP A 155 35.85 34.52 8.48
CA ASP A 155 36.77 34.23 9.57
C ASP A 155 36.16 33.19 10.53
N GLU A 156 37.03 32.40 11.16
CA GLU A 156 36.59 31.28 11.99
C GLU A 156 35.92 31.72 13.30
N ALA A 157 36.23 32.92 13.82
CA ALA A 157 35.63 33.43 15.04
C ALA A 157 34.14 33.75 14.81
N SER A 158 33.82 34.33 13.65
CA SER A 158 32.45 34.57 13.22
C SER A 158 31.65 33.29 12.98
N LEU A 159 32.26 32.28 12.34
CA LEU A 159 31.59 30.98 12.14
C LEU A 159 31.33 30.26 13.48
N ARG A 160 32.26 30.34 14.43
CA ARG A 160 32.04 29.84 15.80
C ARG A 160 30.92 30.58 16.53
N ALA A 161 30.79 31.88 16.32
CA ALA A 161 29.71 32.66 16.91
C ALA A 161 28.33 32.19 16.40
N ILE A 162 28.21 31.92 15.10
CA ILE A 162 27.01 31.31 14.51
C ILE A 162 26.78 29.91 15.08
N ALA A 163 27.80 29.05 15.08
CA ALA A 163 27.69 27.69 15.61
C ALA A 163 27.16 27.68 17.05
N ARG A 164 27.69 28.54 17.92
CA ARG A 164 27.20 28.73 19.29
C ARG A 164 25.76 29.23 19.34
N ALA A 165 25.40 30.27 18.57
CA ALA A 165 24.05 30.82 18.56
C ALA A 165 23.00 29.80 18.09
N THR A 166 23.40 28.89 17.19
CA THR A 166 22.58 27.80 16.67
C THR A 166 22.63 26.50 17.50
N GLU A 167 23.38 26.49 18.62
CA GLU A 167 23.68 25.26 19.39
C GLU A 167 24.17 24.10 18.49
N ALA A 168 24.88 24.45 17.40
CA ALA A 168 25.32 23.54 16.34
C ALA A 168 24.21 22.67 15.71
N MET A 169 22.94 23.08 15.78
CA MET A 169 21.83 22.32 15.18
C MET A 169 21.89 22.40 13.65
N PRO A 170 21.92 21.27 12.91
CA PRO A 170 22.08 21.27 11.45
C PRO A 170 21.11 22.18 10.70
N LEU A 171 19.80 22.12 10.99
CA LEU A 171 18.83 22.99 10.32
C LEU A 171 19.06 24.48 10.63
N ALA A 172 19.42 24.80 11.88
CA ALA A 172 19.71 26.17 12.30
C ALA A 172 20.98 26.70 11.61
N LEU A 173 22.01 25.86 11.49
CA LEU A 173 23.24 26.15 10.74
C LEU A 173 22.96 26.34 9.25
N GLU A 174 22.09 25.52 8.64
CA GLU A 174 21.72 25.68 7.22
C GLU A 174 20.96 27.00 6.98
N LEU A 175 20.01 27.33 7.86
CA LEU A 175 19.30 28.62 7.82
C LEU A 175 20.25 29.81 8.01
N ALA A 176 21.24 29.68 8.89
CA ALA A 176 22.25 30.71 9.10
C ALA A 176 23.19 30.83 7.90
N ALA A 177 23.73 29.73 7.40
CA ALA A 177 24.64 29.68 6.25
C ALA A 177 24.01 30.30 5.01
N ALA A 178 22.73 30.00 4.76
CA ALA A 178 21.98 30.52 3.64
C ALA A 178 21.88 32.06 3.60
N ARG A 179 22.12 32.74 4.73
CA ARG A 179 22.12 34.19 4.86
C ARG A 179 23.50 34.82 4.66
N LEU A 180 24.58 34.04 4.79
CA LEU A 180 25.97 34.54 4.69
C LEU A 180 26.36 34.99 3.29
N VAL A 181 25.55 34.69 2.28
CA VAL A 181 25.71 35.22 0.92
C VAL A 181 25.50 36.74 0.88
N ASP A 182 24.53 37.23 1.65
CA ASP A 182 24.06 38.62 1.60
C ASP A 182 24.27 39.39 2.93
N GLU A 183 24.62 38.69 4.01
CA GLU A 183 24.69 39.26 5.37
C GLU A 183 26.03 39.00 6.07
N ASP A 184 26.41 39.94 6.94
CA ASP A 184 27.56 39.80 7.82
C ASP A 184 27.35 38.62 8.82
N PRO A 185 28.32 37.69 8.94
CA PRO A 185 28.22 36.55 9.85
C PRO A 185 27.92 36.89 11.31
N MET A 186 28.48 38.00 11.82
CA MET A 186 28.27 38.40 13.21
C MET A 186 26.85 38.95 13.40
N LEU A 187 26.34 39.70 12.42
CA LEU A 187 24.94 40.14 12.43
C LEU A 187 23.96 38.96 12.38
N VAL A 188 24.28 37.91 11.61
CA VAL A 188 23.50 36.66 11.59
C VAL A 188 23.48 36.04 12.98
N ALA A 189 24.64 35.85 13.63
CA ALA A 189 24.72 35.30 14.98
C ALA A 189 23.94 36.15 16.02
N GLN A 190 24.03 37.47 15.94
CA GLN A 190 23.33 38.39 16.84
C GLN A 190 21.81 38.30 16.70
N ARG A 191 21.27 38.24 15.47
CA ARG A 191 19.82 38.07 15.25
C ARG A 191 19.30 36.74 15.77
N ILE A 192 20.07 35.66 15.64
CA ILE A 192 19.73 34.36 16.23
C ILE A 192 19.72 34.50 17.76
N ALA A 193 20.77 35.06 18.35
CA ALA A 193 20.87 35.23 19.80
C ALA A 193 19.73 36.10 20.39
N ALA A 194 19.19 37.05 19.63
CA ALA A 194 18.04 37.87 20.03
C ALA A 194 16.76 37.06 20.26
N HIS A 195 16.63 35.88 19.65
CA HIS A 195 15.47 34.99 19.73
C HIS A 195 15.75 33.68 20.48
N ARG A 196 16.78 33.66 21.33
CA ARG A 196 17.24 32.48 22.08
C ARG A 196 16.15 31.75 22.87
N ASP A 197 15.11 32.46 23.33
CA ASP A 197 14.00 31.88 24.09
C ASP A 197 13.11 30.94 23.22
N ALA A 198 13.21 31.04 21.90
CA ALA A 198 12.53 30.17 20.94
C ALA A 198 13.23 28.81 20.73
N GLY A 199 14.36 28.57 21.40
CA GLY A 199 15.28 27.45 21.18
C GLY A 199 16.10 27.61 19.89
N ALA A 200 17.26 26.96 19.79
CA ALA A 200 18.23 27.17 18.70
C ALA A 200 17.65 27.21 17.27
N VAL A 201 16.84 26.21 16.90
CA VAL A 201 16.22 26.14 15.57
C VAL A 201 15.16 27.22 15.40
N GLY A 202 14.37 27.47 16.44
CA GLY A 202 13.40 28.55 16.43
C GLY A 202 14.04 29.91 16.26
N ALA A 203 15.09 30.18 17.02
CA ALA A 203 15.87 31.39 16.98
C ALA A 203 16.46 31.64 15.58
N ALA A 204 16.97 30.59 14.93
CA ALA A 204 17.46 30.66 13.56
C ALA A 204 16.35 30.98 12.56
N ILE A 205 15.15 30.39 12.72
CA ILE A 205 13.98 30.69 11.91
C ILE A 205 13.55 32.15 12.11
N GLU A 206 13.34 32.60 13.35
CA GLU A 206 12.91 33.97 13.64
C GLU A 206 13.90 35.00 13.07
N GLY A 207 15.21 34.77 13.27
CA GLY A 207 16.24 35.62 12.71
C GLY A 207 16.27 35.64 11.17
N ALA A 208 15.93 34.53 10.52
CA ALA A 208 15.78 34.46 9.06
C ALA A 208 14.50 35.15 8.57
N LEU A 209 13.39 35.06 9.32
CA LEU A 209 12.13 35.74 9.03
C LEU A 209 12.27 37.26 9.16
N ASP A 210 13.02 37.74 10.17
CA ASP A 210 13.30 39.18 10.35
C ASP A 210 14.13 39.78 9.22
N ALA A 211 14.98 38.96 8.59
CA ALA A 211 15.85 39.37 7.49
C ALA A 211 15.16 39.29 6.11
N LEU A 212 13.93 38.78 6.04
CA LEU A 212 13.30 38.40 4.79
C LEU A 212 12.73 39.63 4.05
N ALA A 213 13.06 39.77 2.77
CA ALA A 213 12.51 40.82 1.94
C ALA A 213 10.96 40.75 1.91
N PRO A 214 10.23 41.89 1.89
CA PRO A 214 8.76 41.91 2.01
C PRO A 214 8.04 40.99 1.02
N ARG A 215 8.50 40.92 -0.24
CA ARG A 215 7.93 40.04 -1.28
C ARG A 215 8.08 38.56 -0.93
N LEU A 216 9.23 38.14 -0.41
CA LEU A 216 9.47 36.76 -0.01
C LEU A 216 8.70 36.40 1.26
N ALA A 217 8.49 37.36 2.16
CA ALA A 217 7.68 37.16 3.37
C ALA A 217 6.20 36.92 3.03
N VAL A 218 5.63 37.65 2.05
CA VAL A 218 4.28 37.38 1.52
C VAL A 218 4.20 35.97 0.94
N ALA A 219 5.17 35.59 0.10
CA ALA A 219 5.23 34.25 -0.49
C ALA A 219 5.26 33.14 0.58
N LEU A 220 6.10 33.30 1.60
CA LEU A 220 6.23 32.32 2.66
C LEU A 220 4.95 32.20 3.51
N ARG A 221 4.26 33.32 3.80
CA ARG A 221 2.97 33.30 4.52
C ARG A 221 1.87 32.64 3.70
N ALA A 222 1.87 32.83 2.38
CA ALA A 222 0.95 32.13 1.49
C ALA A 222 1.23 30.61 1.48
N PHE A 223 2.49 30.20 1.35
CA PHE A 223 2.86 28.78 1.34
C PHE A 223 2.62 28.09 2.68
N ALA A 224 2.66 28.83 3.79
CA ALA A 224 2.30 28.30 5.09
C ALA A 224 0.82 27.87 5.21
N ALA A 225 -0.06 28.25 4.26
CA ALA A 225 -1.42 27.72 4.18
C ALA A 225 -1.49 26.27 3.69
N LEU A 226 -0.46 25.79 2.96
CA LEU A 226 -0.34 24.40 2.52
C LEU A 226 0.17 23.52 3.69
N GLU A 227 -0.54 22.44 3.96
CA GLU A 227 -0.07 21.37 4.85
C GLU A 227 0.83 20.39 4.11
N GLY A 228 0.48 20.09 2.85
CA GLY A 228 1.16 19.12 2.02
C GLY A 228 2.45 19.62 1.38
N ARG A 229 3.00 18.76 0.52
CA ARG A 229 3.99 19.15 -0.48
C ARG A 229 3.28 19.84 -1.64
N PHE A 230 3.99 20.69 -2.36
CA PHE A 230 3.42 21.48 -3.43
C PHE A 230 4.38 21.63 -4.61
N ALA A 231 3.84 21.75 -5.81
CA ALA A 231 4.59 22.09 -7.02
C ALA A 231 4.45 23.59 -7.35
N HIS A 232 5.08 24.01 -8.44
CA HIS A 232 5.15 25.44 -8.82
C HIS A 232 3.77 26.02 -9.17
N ASP A 233 2.88 25.23 -9.75
CA ASP A 233 1.52 25.61 -10.08
C ASP A 233 0.68 26.02 -8.85
N ALA A 234 0.77 25.25 -7.76
CA ALA A 234 0.14 25.59 -6.49
C ALA A 234 0.73 26.87 -5.88
N ALA A 235 2.06 27.01 -5.95
CA ALA A 235 2.75 28.20 -5.44
C ALA A 235 2.36 29.47 -6.21
N ASP A 236 2.32 29.38 -7.54
CA ASP A 236 1.97 30.50 -8.42
C ASP A 236 0.51 30.92 -8.20
N ALA A 237 -0.39 29.95 -8.02
CA ALA A 237 -1.80 30.21 -7.77
C ALA A 237 -2.07 30.93 -6.43
N LEU A 238 -1.27 30.65 -5.40
CA LEU A 238 -1.41 31.33 -4.10
C LEU A 238 -0.92 32.78 -4.12
N LEU A 239 -0.06 33.12 -5.09
CA LEU A 239 0.53 34.46 -5.23
C LEU A 239 -0.04 35.27 -6.39
N ASP A 240 -0.98 34.69 -7.16
CA ASP A 240 -1.49 35.26 -8.41
C ASP A 240 -0.36 35.66 -9.38
N GLY A 241 0.70 34.85 -9.46
CA GLY A 241 1.89 35.12 -10.27
C GLY A 241 3.10 34.25 -9.92
N PRO A 242 4.21 34.35 -10.68
CA PRO A 242 5.35 33.45 -10.55
C PRO A 242 5.99 33.54 -9.17
N ALA A 243 5.98 32.42 -8.46
CA ALA A 243 6.57 32.24 -7.15
C ALA A 243 8.09 32.20 -7.23
N SER A 244 8.77 32.97 -6.39
CA SER A 244 10.24 32.90 -6.24
C SER A 244 10.67 31.72 -5.36
N ILE A 245 10.27 30.50 -5.74
CA ILE A 245 10.59 29.25 -5.03
C ILE A 245 12.12 29.11 -4.88
N ALA A 246 12.88 29.40 -5.94
CA ALA A 246 14.35 29.38 -5.87
C ALA A 246 14.90 30.28 -4.75
N ALA A 247 14.43 31.53 -4.65
CA ALA A 247 14.92 32.48 -3.64
C ALA A 247 14.62 32.08 -2.20
N LEU A 248 13.48 31.42 -1.95
CA LEU A 248 13.13 30.86 -0.63
C LEU A 248 13.90 29.57 -0.33
N ARG A 249 14.18 28.75 -1.36
CA ARG A 249 14.96 27.52 -1.23
C ARG A 249 16.42 27.82 -0.95
N ASP A 250 16.98 28.80 -1.65
CA ASP A 250 18.37 29.23 -1.47
C ASP A 250 18.57 29.85 -0.07
N ARG A 251 17.48 30.29 0.59
CA ARG A 251 17.42 30.71 2.00
C ARG A 251 17.12 29.57 2.99
N ALA A 252 17.06 28.33 2.52
CA ALA A 252 16.69 27.12 3.30
C ALA A 252 15.32 27.19 4.00
N LEU A 253 14.42 28.10 3.58
CA LEU A 253 13.07 28.24 4.13
C LEU A 253 12.08 27.23 3.55
N ILE A 254 12.38 26.68 2.37
CA ILE A 254 11.67 25.59 1.72
C ILE A 254 12.65 24.52 1.25
N GLN A 255 12.19 23.26 1.20
CA GLN A 255 13.00 22.10 0.81
C GLN A 255 12.41 21.42 -0.42
N ARG A 256 13.23 20.65 -1.15
CA ARG A 256 12.72 19.70 -2.16
C ARG A 256 12.07 18.51 -1.44
N ALA A 257 11.01 17.95 -2.01
CA ALA A 257 10.43 16.70 -1.52
C ALA A 257 11.41 15.52 -1.72
N ALA A 258 11.44 14.57 -0.78
CA ALA A 258 12.43 13.48 -0.73
C ALA A 258 12.15 12.33 -1.72
N ASP A 259 10.94 12.23 -2.26
CA ASP A 259 10.47 11.14 -3.12
C ASP A 259 11.01 11.18 -4.56
N GLY A 260 11.98 12.05 -4.84
CA GLY A 260 12.63 12.14 -6.15
C GLY A 260 11.78 12.74 -7.25
N ALA A 261 10.53 13.17 -6.98
CA ALA A 261 9.67 13.82 -7.95
C ALA A 261 10.22 15.24 -8.25
N PRO A 262 10.74 15.50 -9.46
CA PRO A 262 11.30 16.80 -9.79
C PRO A 262 10.23 17.90 -9.68
N GLY A 263 10.58 19.04 -9.08
CA GLY A 263 9.70 20.21 -9.01
C GLY A 263 8.75 20.27 -7.81
N TRP A 264 8.79 19.29 -6.91
CA TRP A 264 8.02 19.28 -5.66
C TRP A 264 8.79 19.86 -4.48
N HIS A 265 8.08 20.63 -3.65
CA HIS A 265 8.60 21.40 -2.54
C HIS A 265 7.80 21.18 -1.26
N ARG A 266 8.39 21.48 -0.11
CA ARG A 266 7.72 21.47 1.20
C ARG A 266 8.27 22.54 2.13
N LEU A 267 7.44 23.01 3.05
CA LEU A 267 7.87 23.79 4.21
C LEU A 267 8.21 22.83 5.37
N HIS A 268 9.24 23.17 6.15
CA HIS A 268 9.49 22.48 7.42
C HIS A 268 8.42 22.88 8.45
N ASP A 269 7.93 21.94 9.25
CA ASP A 269 6.78 22.17 10.15
C ASP A 269 7.02 23.31 11.14
N GLU A 270 8.23 23.36 11.69
CA GLU A 270 8.64 24.43 12.61
C GLU A 270 8.66 25.82 11.94
N ILE A 271 8.98 25.89 10.64
CA ILE A 271 8.91 27.12 9.84
C ILE A 271 7.44 27.47 9.62
N ARG A 272 6.62 26.49 9.21
CA ARG A 272 5.17 26.67 8.98
C ARG A 272 4.49 27.22 10.23
N THR A 273 4.73 26.63 11.41
CA THR A 273 4.15 27.07 12.68
C THR A 273 4.52 28.51 13.02
N ARG A 274 5.80 28.89 12.89
CA ARG A 274 6.26 30.26 13.18
C ARG A 274 5.72 31.28 12.18
N VAL A 275 5.72 30.93 10.90
CA VAL A 275 5.16 31.79 9.85
C VAL A 275 3.67 32.01 10.11
N ARG A 276 2.90 30.96 10.43
CA ARG A 276 1.49 31.07 10.81
C ARG A 276 1.27 31.96 12.03
N ALA A 277 2.14 31.85 13.05
CA ALA A 277 2.07 32.69 14.24
C ALA A 277 2.32 34.18 13.95
N ARG A 278 3.11 34.50 12.90
CA ARG A 278 3.37 35.87 12.42
C ARG A 278 2.34 36.37 11.40
N THR A 279 1.51 35.51 10.83
CA THR A 279 0.51 35.90 9.83
C THR A 279 -0.71 36.52 10.50
N ALA A 280 -1.12 37.70 10.05
CA ALA A 280 -2.35 38.32 10.52
C ALA A 280 -3.57 37.44 10.17
N ARG A 281 -4.60 37.42 11.03
CA ARG A 281 -5.73 36.50 10.89
C ARG A 281 -6.49 36.66 9.57
N ASP A 282 -6.64 37.90 9.12
CA ASP A 282 -7.26 38.27 7.85
C ASP A 282 -6.43 37.80 6.65
N GLU A 283 -5.10 37.97 6.70
CA GLU A 283 -4.19 37.47 5.67
C GLU A 283 -4.19 35.93 5.62
N ALA A 284 -4.19 35.26 6.78
CA ALA A 284 -4.28 33.81 6.86
C ALA A 284 -5.58 33.29 6.23
N ALA A 285 -6.72 33.89 6.58
CA ALA A 285 -8.01 33.56 5.98
C ALA A 285 -8.04 33.79 4.46
N SER A 286 -7.41 34.87 3.98
CA SER A 286 -7.28 35.15 2.55
C SER A 286 -6.42 34.10 1.82
N ASN A 287 -5.29 33.69 2.41
CA ASN A 287 -4.44 32.63 1.86
C ASN A 287 -5.18 31.28 1.79
N GLU A 288 -5.91 30.94 2.85
CA GLU A 288 -6.72 29.71 2.90
C GLU A 288 -7.85 29.73 1.87
N ALA A 289 -8.51 30.88 1.67
CA ALA A 289 -9.54 31.02 0.63
C ALA A 289 -8.98 30.89 -0.79
N ARG A 290 -7.77 31.43 -1.06
CA ARG A 290 -7.07 31.23 -2.34
C ARG A 290 -6.72 29.76 -2.56
N LEU A 291 -6.19 29.07 -1.53
CA LEU A 291 -5.89 27.65 -1.61
C LEU A 291 -7.14 26.83 -1.93
N ALA A 292 -8.24 27.06 -1.19
CA ALA A 292 -9.50 26.35 -1.41
C ALA A 292 -10.07 26.60 -2.81
N SER A 293 -9.99 27.84 -3.31
CA SER A 293 -10.44 28.19 -4.66
C SER A 293 -9.61 27.52 -5.75
N TRP A 294 -8.28 27.45 -5.57
CA TRP A 294 -7.40 26.73 -6.50
C TRP A 294 -7.69 25.22 -6.48
N LEU A 295 -7.79 24.61 -5.29
CA LEU A 295 -8.13 23.19 -5.14
C LEU A 295 -9.49 22.86 -5.75
N ALA A 296 -10.51 23.69 -5.57
CA ALA A 296 -11.83 23.48 -6.16
C ALA A 296 -11.82 23.50 -7.71
N ARG A 297 -10.83 24.14 -8.32
CA ARG A 297 -10.64 24.13 -9.78
C ARG A 297 -9.84 22.90 -10.24
N GLU A 298 -8.80 22.52 -9.52
CA GLU A 298 -7.90 21.43 -9.92
C GLU A 298 -8.41 20.04 -9.53
N ALA A 299 -9.08 19.89 -8.38
CA ALA A 299 -9.57 18.60 -7.88
C ALA A 299 -10.50 17.87 -8.89
N PRO A 300 -11.49 18.52 -9.52
CA PRO A 300 -12.28 17.87 -10.58
C PRO A 300 -11.45 17.50 -11.82
N ARG A 301 -10.44 18.30 -12.17
CA ARG A 301 -9.54 18.01 -13.31
C ARG A 301 -8.68 16.79 -13.04
N TRP A 302 -8.08 16.68 -11.87
CA TRP A 302 -7.32 15.49 -11.47
C TRP A 302 -8.21 14.24 -11.42
N ALA A 303 -9.45 14.36 -10.92
CA ALA A 303 -10.42 13.27 -10.94
C ALA A 303 -10.75 12.79 -12.36
N HIS A 304 -10.87 13.72 -13.32
CA HIS A 304 -11.05 13.40 -14.73
C HIS A 304 -9.80 12.74 -15.33
N ASP A 305 -8.63 13.32 -15.09
CA ASP A 305 -7.35 12.85 -15.64
C ASP A 305 -6.95 11.46 -15.11
N LEU A 306 -7.46 11.07 -13.95
CA LEU A 306 -7.34 9.71 -13.42
C LEU A 306 -7.90 8.64 -14.37
N HIS A 307 -8.87 9.00 -15.21
CA HIS A 307 -9.52 8.07 -16.13
C HIS A 307 -9.21 8.36 -17.60
N GLU A 308 -9.17 9.63 -18.00
CA GLU A 308 -9.07 10.02 -19.42
C GLU A 308 -7.75 10.72 -19.78
N GLY A 309 -6.96 11.14 -18.78
CA GLY A 309 -5.76 11.99 -18.93
C GLY A 309 -4.45 11.27 -18.63
N GLU A 310 -3.68 11.78 -17.66
CA GLU A 310 -2.44 11.16 -17.17
C GLU A 310 -2.63 10.62 -15.75
N PRO A 311 -3.07 9.35 -15.58
CA PRO A 311 -3.47 8.83 -14.27
C PRO A 311 -2.37 8.89 -13.22
N ALA A 312 -1.11 8.64 -13.62
CA ALA A 312 0.02 8.70 -12.71
C ALA A 312 0.31 10.13 -12.21
N ALA A 313 0.13 11.14 -13.07
CA ALA A 313 0.29 12.54 -12.67
C ALA A 313 -0.85 12.99 -11.76
N ALA A 314 -2.09 12.66 -12.13
CA ALA A 314 -3.28 12.94 -11.33
C ALA A 314 -3.22 12.30 -9.93
N LEU A 315 -2.84 11.02 -9.84
CA LEU A 315 -2.64 10.34 -8.56
C LEU A 315 -1.56 11.01 -7.72
N ARG A 316 -0.43 11.41 -8.32
CA ARG A 316 0.61 12.13 -7.59
C ARG A 316 0.11 13.47 -7.03
N ALA A 317 -0.68 14.21 -7.81
CA ALA A 317 -1.25 15.49 -7.40
C ALA A 317 -2.28 15.31 -6.26
N LEU A 318 -3.22 14.38 -6.42
CA LEU A 318 -4.20 14.03 -5.39
C LEU A 318 -3.53 13.54 -4.10
N ALA A 319 -2.49 12.72 -4.21
CA ALA A 319 -1.69 12.26 -3.07
C ALA A 319 -1.00 13.42 -2.34
N ALA A 320 -0.42 14.35 -3.11
CA ALA A 320 0.31 15.48 -2.56
C ALA A 320 -0.61 16.44 -1.79
N HIS A 321 -1.85 16.60 -2.25
CA HIS A 321 -2.81 17.55 -1.73
C HIS A 321 -3.94 16.92 -0.91
N GLU A 322 -3.87 15.63 -0.54
CA GLU A 322 -4.93 14.97 0.22
C GLU A 322 -5.30 15.75 1.50
N ARG A 323 -4.30 16.15 2.29
CA ARG A 323 -4.53 16.92 3.52
C ARG A 323 -5.10 18.30 3.23
N ASP A 324 -4.58 18.97 2.21
CA ASP A 324 -5.05 20.31 1.82
C ASP A 324 -6.52 20.24 1.39
N LEU A 325 -6.89 19.22 0.62
CA LEU A 325 -8.27 18.96 0.17
C LEU A 325 -9.20 18.69 1.36
N VAL A 326 -8.82 17.83 2.31
CA VAL A 326 -9.65 17.53 3.49
C VAL A 326 -9.88 18.79 4.33
N LEU A 327 -8.82 19.54 4.64
CA LEU A 327 -8.94 20.74 5.47
C LEU A 327 -9.71 21.86 4.77
N ALA A 328 -9.47 22.05 3.47
CA ALA A 328 -10.23 23.03 2.68
C ALA A 328 -11.71 22.64 2.61
N PHE A 329 -12.03 21.35 2.43
CA PHE A 329 -13.41 20.87 2.49
C PHE A 329 -14.08 21.22 3.83
N GLU A 330 -13.46 20.84 4.95
CA GLU A 330 -14.05 21.05 6.28
C GLU A 330 -14.29 22.54 6.60
N ARG A 331 -13.38 23.42 6.13
CA ARG A 331 -13.53 24.87 6.31
C ARG A 331 -14.59 25.48 5.42
N CYS A 332 -14.73 24.99 4.19
CA CYS A 332 -15.65 25.55 3.21
C CYS A 332 -17.07 24.98 3.30
N ARG A 333 -17.29 23.80 3.90
CA ARG A 333 -18.58 23.08 3.83
C ARG A 333 -19.79 23.90 4.28
N ASP A 334 -19.61 24.84 5.21
CA ASP A 334 -20.69 25.67 5.75
C ASP A 334 -20.72 27.10 5.20
N GLY A 335 -19.57 27.66 4.80
CA GLY A 335 -19.46 29.06 4.36
C GLY A 335 -19.28 29.26 2.84
N ALA A 336 -18.80 28.23 2.13
CA ALA A 336 -18.57 28.21 0.68
C ALA A 336 -18.88 26.81 0.13
N PRO A 337 -20.14 26.35 0.22
CA PRO A 337 -20.54 24.99 -0.08
C PRO A 337 -20.21 24.53 -1.52
N GLU A 338 -20.23 25.44 -2.49
CA GLU A 338 -19.86 25.19 -3.88
C GLU A 338 -18.37 24.88 -4.06
N ILE A 339 -17.50 25.47 -3.25
CA ILE A 339 -16.06 25.16 -3.21
C ILE A 339 -15.86 23.79 -2.57
N ALA A 340 -16.54 23.52 -1.45
CA ALA A 340 -16.47 22.24 -0.76
C ALA A 340 -16.92 21.08 -1.65
N ALA A 341 -18.04 21.24 -2.37
CA ALA A 341 -18.56 20.23 -3.29
C ALA A 341 -17.55 19.88 -4.41
N ARG A 342 -16.88 20.87 -5.01
CA ARG A 342 -15.86 20.62 -6.05
C ARG A 342 -14.62 19.92 -5.50
N ILE A 343 -14.17 20.28 -4.30
CA ILE A 343 -13.06 19.62 -3.61
C ILE A 343 -13.40 18.14 -3.32
N ALA A 344 -14.64 17.88 -2.89
CA ALA A 344 -15.10 16.52 -2.58
C ALA A 344 -15.04 15.58 -3.79
N LEU A 345 -15.23 16.08 -5.03
CA LEU A 345 -15.07 15.27 -6.24
C LEU A 345 -13.64 14.72 -6.40
N GLY A 346 -12.61 15.52 -6.08
CA GLY A 346 -11.21 15.06 -6.13
C GLY A 346 -10.87 14.11 -4.99
N LEU A 347 -11.33 14.41 -3.77
CA LEU A 347 -11.15 13.52 -2.61
C LEU A 347 -11.75 12.14 -2.87
N GLU A 348 -12.93 12.08 -3.49
CA GLU A 348 -13.55 10.82 -3.79
C GLU A 348 -12.77 10.02 -4.83
N ALA A 349 -12.32 10.67 -5.92
CA ALA A 349 -11.52 10.01 -6.94
C ALA A 349 -10.22 9.43 -6.35
N TRP A 350 -9.58 10.18 -5.46
CA TRP A 350 -8.41 9.72 -4.71
C TRP A 350 -8.73 8.48 -3.86
N TRP A 351 -9.80 8.52 -3.07
CA TRP A 351 -10.13 7.43 -2.17
C TRP A 351 -10.65 6.17 -2.87
N LEU A 352 -11.38 6.30 -3.97
CA LEU A 352 -11.74 5.15 -4.82
C LEU A 352 -10.50 4.41 -5.31
N SER A 353 -9.40 5.13 -5.57
CA SER A 353 -8.17 4.52 -6.06
C SER A 353 -7.42 3.69 -5.00
N ARG A 354 -7.68 3.92 -3.69
CA ARG A 354 -6.91 3.33 -2.57
C ARG A 354 -7.69 2.41 -1.62
N ALA A 355 -8.99 2.24 -1.88
CA ALA A 355 -10.01 1.55 -1.08
C ALA A 355 -10.81 2.53 -0.19
N PRO A 356 -12.12 2.65 -0.41
CA PRO A 356 -12.91 3.63 0.31
C PRO A 356 -13.12 3.18 1.77
N GLU A 357 -12.83 4.05 2.74
CA GLU A 357 -13.10 3.91 4.19
C GLU A 357 -14.48 4.45 4.60
N ALA A 358 -15.01 4.04 5.76
CA ALA A 358 -16.31 4.50 6.27
C ALA A 358 -16.39 6.03 6.41
N ARG A 359 -15.28 6.69 6.80
CA ARG A 359 -15.17 8.15 6.91
C ARG A 359 -15.45 8.88 5.59
N HIS A 360 -15.17 8.24 4.44
CA HIS A 360 -15.38 8.85 3.12
C HIS A 360 -16.87 9.00 2.79
N ALA A 361 -17.71 8.08 3.25
CA ALA A 361 -19.15 8.14 2.98
C ALA A 361 -19.80 9.36 3.66
N ALA A 362 -19.41 9.64 4.92
CA ALA A 362 -19.90 10.80 5.65
C ALA A 362 -19.48 12.12 4.99
N LEU A 363 -18.25 12.20 4.46
CA LEU A 363 -17.77 13.39 3.76
C LEU A 363 -18.58 13.64 2.47
N VAL A 364 -18.83 12.58 1.69
CA VAL A 364 -19.61 12.69 0.45
C VAL A 364 -21.06 13.09 0.74
N ASP A 365 -21.68 12.54 1.78
CA ASP A 365 -23.03 12.91 2.19
C ASP A 365 -23.10 14.40 2.60
N ALA A 366 -22.13 14.87 3.40
CA ALA A 366 -22.00 16.28 3.75
C ALA A 366 -21.74 17.18 2.53
N ALA A 367 -21.01 16.70 1.53
CA ALA A 367 -20.75 17.43 0.29
C ALA A 367 -22.01 17.57 -0.57
N ILE A 368 -22.85 16.53 -0.65
CA ILE A 368 -24.14 16.58 -1.35
C ILE A 368 -25.07 17.59 -0.66
N GLU A 369 -25.16 17.54 0.67
CA GLU A 369 -25.95 18.51 1.45
C GLU A 369 -25.46 19.94 1.29
N ALA A 370 -24.13 20.14 1.24
CA ALA A 370 -23.54 21.44 0.94
C ALA A 370 -23.95 21.92 -0.47
N ALA A 371 -23.79 21.10 -1.50
CA ALA A 371 -24.19 21.43 -2.86
C ALA A 371 -25.69 21.76 -2.97
N ASP A 372 -26.55 21.02 -2.25
CA ASP A 372 -27.99 21.27 -2.18
C ASP A 372 -28.29 22.64 -1.55
N ARG A 373 -27.64 22.97 -0.42
CA ARG A 373 -27.77 24.30 0.22
C ARG A 373 -27.28 25.43 -0.69
N ALA A 374 -26.27 25.18 -1.51
CA ALA A 374 -25.72 26.14 -2.47
C ALA A 374 -26.61 26.36 -3.70
N GLY A 375 -27.60 25.49 -3.94
CA GLY A 375 -28.35 25.45 -5.19
C GLY A 375 -27.54 24.92 -6.39
N GLU A 376 -26.41 24.25 -6.14
CA GLU A 376 -25.50 23.71 -7.15
C GLU A 376 -25.94 22.30 -7.58
N LEU A 377 -27.09 22.22 -8.26
CA LEU A 377 -27.75 20.96 -8.59
C LEU A 377 -26.84 19.98 -9.38
N ALA A 378 -26.09 20.47 -10.36
CA ALA A 378 -25.20 19.64 -11.16
C ALA A 378 -24.11 18.97 -10.31
N LEU A 379 -23.52 19.72 -9.36
CA LEU A 379 -22.53 19.19 -8.42
C LEU A 379 -23.15 18.17 -7.47
N ALA A 380 -24.36 18.42 -6.97
CA ALA A 380 -25.08 17.47 -6.12
C ALA A 380 -25.35 16.14 -6.85
N ILE A 381 -25.75 16.19 -8.13
CA ILE A 381 -25.95 15.01 -8.98
C ILE A 381 -24.63 14.25 -9.20
N ASP A 382 -23.55 14.97 -9.50
CA ASP A 382 -22.24 14.35 -9.70
C ASP A 382 -21.73 13.65 -8.44
N LEU A 383 -21.83 14.31 -7.28
CA LEU A 383 -21.46 13.71 -5.99
C LEU A 383 -22.32 12.48 -5.66
N ALA A 384 -23.62 12.52 -5.92
CA ALA A 384 -24.52 11.38 -5.70
C ALA A 384 -24.23 10.20 -6.66
N ARG A 385 -23.93 10.49 -7.93
CA ARG A 385 -23.48 9.48 -8.92
C ARG A 385 -22.20 8.79 -8.47
N VAL A 386 -21.26 9.59 -7.98
CA VAL A 386 -19.95 9.17 -7.50
C VAL A 386 -20.11 8.30 -6.23
N ARG A 387 -20.94 8.73 -5.26
CA ARG A 387 -21.36 7.92 -4.10
C ARG A 387 -21.92 6.55 -4.51
N ALA A 388 -22.79 6.51 -5.52
CA ALA A 388 -23.35 5.26 -6.01
C ALA A 388 -22.29 4.32 -6.57
N ARG A 389 -21.29 4.86 -7.30
CA ARG A 389 -20.15 4.07 -7.80
C ARG A 389 -19.28 3.53 -6.66
N ALA A 390 -19.04 4.32 -5.61
CA ALA A 390 -18.32 3.85 -4.42
C ALA A 390 -19.06 2.70 -3.71
N LEU A 391 -20.38 2.80 -3.56
CA LEU A 391 -21.21 1.74 -2.98
C LEU A 391 -21.19 0.47 -3.85
N PHE A 392 -21.26 0.63 -5.17
CA PHE A 392 -21.15 -0.47 -6.13
C PHE A 392 -19.81 -1.21 -6.00
N LEU A 393 -18.69 -0.48 -5.95
CA LEU A 393 -17.35 -1.07 -5.81
C LEU A 393 -17.14 -1.79 -4.47
N ARG A 394 -17.94 -1.48 -3.44
CA ARG A 394 -17.96 -2.19 -2.15
C ARG A 394 -18.94 -3.37 -2.13
N GLY A 395 -19.64 -3.66 -3.22
CA GLY A 395 -20.66 -4.71 -3.29
C GLY A 395 -21.97 -4.36 -2.55
N ARG A 396 -22.18 -3.11 -2.12
CA ARG A 396 -23.41 -2.65 -1.47
C ARG A 396 -24.48 -2.31 -2.51
N LEU A 397 -24.84 -3.31 -3.32
CA LEU A 397 -25.67 -3.14 -4.53
C LEU A 397 -27.05 -2.49 -4.26
N PRO A 398 -27.80 -2.85 -3.20
CA PRO A 398 -29.09 -2.20 -2.92
C PRO A 398 -28.96 -0.70 -2.65
N GLU A 399 -27.91 -0.30 -1.93
CA GLU A 399 -27.66 1.10 -1.59
C GLU A 399 -27.11 1.88 -2.80
N ALA A 400 -26.27 1.24 -3.61
CA ALA A 400 -25.82 1.81 -4.87
C ALA A 400 -27.01 2.10 -5.81
N ARG A 401 -27.97 1.16 -5.90
CA ARG A 401 -29.21 1.33 -6.67
C ARG A 401 -30.04 2.50 -6.12
N ALA A 402 -30.20 2.59 -4.80
CA ALA A 402 -30.93 3.69 -4.16
C ALA A 402 -30.27 5.05 -4.44
N ALA A 403 -28.95 5.14 -4.31
CA ALA A 403 -28.19 6.36 -4.60
C ALA A 403 -28.29 6.77 -6.09
N CYS A 404 -28.26 5.83 -7.02
CA CYS A 404 -28.51 6.13 -8.44
C CYS A 404 -29.95 6.63 -8.69
N ALA A 405 -30.94 6.03 -8.02
CA ALA A 405 -32.33 6.45 -8.16
C ALA A 405 -32.54 7.89 -7.65
N ASP A 406 -31.94 8.24 -6.51
CA ASP A 406 -31.95 9.59 -5.96
C ASP A 406 -31.27 10.60 -6.90
N ALA A 407 -30.06 10.29 -7.38
CA ALA A 407 -29.35 11.13 -8.35
C ALA A 407 -30.15 11.35 -9.65
N MET A 408 -30.80 10.29 -10.14
CA MET A 408 -31.66 10.36 -11.33
C MET A 408 -32.91 11.23 -11.08
N GLN A 409 -33.51 11.14 -9.90
CA GLN A 409 -34.67 11.96 -9.53
C GLN A 409 -34.28 13.43 -9.44
N ARG A 410 -33.14 13.75 -8.82
CA ARG A 410 -32.58 15.10 -8.75
C ARG A 410 -32.36 15.69 -10.14
N ALA A 411 -31.69 14.93 -11.02
CA ALA A 411 -31.45 15.34 -12.40
C ALA A 411 -32.75 15.62 -13.17
N ARG A 412 -33.77 14.75 -13.03
CA ARG A 412 -35.07 14.97 -13.67
C ARG A 412 -35.80 16.18 -13.13
N ALA A 413 -35.83 16.35 -11.80
CA ALA A 413 -36.55 17.44 -11.14
C ALA A 413 -36.00 18.82 -11.55
N GLY A 414 -34.69 18.95 -11.72
CA GLY A 414 -34.10 20.20 -12.21
C GLY A 414 -33.82 20.27 -13.72
N GLY A 415 -34.29 19.30 -14.50
CA GLY A 415 -34.10 19.29 -15.95
C GLY A 415 -32.66 19.11 -16.43
N ASP A 416 -31.76 18.61 -15.57
CA ASP A 416 -30.36 18.34 -15.93
C ASP A 416 -30.23 17.04 -16.72
N ARG A 417 -30.41 17.17 -18.02
CA ARG A 417 -30.31 16.08 -19.00
C ARG A 417 -28.91 15.43 -19.01
N ARG A 418 -27.84 16.22 -18.84
CA ARG A 418 -26.45 15.71 -18.82
C ARG A 418 -26.18 14.93 -17.54
N GLY A 419 -26.61 15.43 -16.39
CA GLY A 419 -26.54 14.72 -15.12
C GLY A 419 -27.29 13.38 -15.17
N ALA A 420 -28.51 13.36 -15.71
CA ALA A 420 -29.30 12.13 -15.87
C ALA A 420 -28.60 11.09 -16.76
N LEU A 421 -27.96 11.54 -17.85
CA LEU A 421 -27.17 10.69 -18.74
C LEU A 421 -25.95 10.10 -18.02
N ALA A 422 -25.21 10.92 -17.26
CA ALA A 422 -24.05 10.47 -16.48
C ALA A 422 -24.43 9.43 -15.42
N VAL A 423 -25.57 9.62 -14.72
CA VAL A 423 -26.10 8.67 -13.73
C VAL A 423 -26.51 7.34 -14.40
N SER A 424 -27.08 7.39 -15.60
CA SER A 424 -27.55 6.19 -16.33
C SER A 424 -26.42 5.19 -16.58
N ASN A 425 -25.19 5.66 -16.81
CA ASN A 425 -24.02 4.80 -16.99
C ASN A 425 -23.71 3.95 -15.74
N VAL A 426 -23.76 4.56 -14.56
CA VAL A 426 -23.53 3.84 -13.28
C VAL A 426 -24.71 2.93 -12.96
N ALA A 427 -25.94 3.41 -13.19
CA ALA A 427 -27.16 2.62 -12.96
C ALA A 427 -27.22 1.36 -13.83
N SER A 428 -26.79 1.44 -15.10
CA SER A 428 -26.71 0.28 -16.01
C SER A 428 -25.74 -0.78 -15.47
N ALA A 429 -24.55 -0.39 -14.99
CA ALA A 429 -23.61 -1.32 -14.38
C ALA A 429 -24.17 -2.00 -13.12
N ILE A 430 -24.84 -1.24 -12.24
CA ILE A 430 -25.47 -1.78 -11.02
C ILE A 430 -26.58 -2.78 -11.38
N ALA A 431 -27.41 -2.46 -12.39
CA ALA A 431 -28.49 -3.35 -12.84
C ALA A 431 -27.96 -4.71 -13.33
N ARG A 432 -26.84 -4.74 -14.07
CA ARG A 432 -26.21 -5.99 -14.52
C ARG A 432 -25.74 -6.84 -13.35
N GLU A 433 -25.07 -6.22 -12.38
CA GLU A 433 -24.53 -6.93 -11.21
C GLU A 433 -25.63 -7.49 -10.30
N MET A 434 -26.79 -6.84 -10.24
CA MET A 434 -27.97 -7.35 -9.55
C MET A 434 -28.72 -8.45 -10.32
N GLY A 435 -28.23 -8.87 -11.50
CA GLY A 435 -28.88 -9.88 -12.33
C GLY A 435 -30.12 -9.40 -13.09
N ASP A 436 -30.22 -8.10 -13.37
CA ASP A 436 -31.31 -7.50 -14.17
C ASP A 436 -30.76 -6.93 -15.49
N PRO A 437 -30.37 -7.80 -16.45
CA PRO A 437 -29.83 -7.35 -17.73
C PRO A 437 -30.87 -6.61 -18.59
N GLY A 438 -32.16 -6.85 -18.37
CA GLY A 438 -33.25 -6.15 -19.05
C GLY A 438 -33.30 -4.68 -18.67
N ALA A 439 -33.26 -4.36 -17.37
CA ALA A 439 -33.16 -2.98 -16.92
C ALA A 439 -31.84 -2.32 -17.36
N ALA A 440 -30.73 -3.04 -17.30
CA ALA A 440 -29.44 -2.53 -17.75
C ALA A 440 -29.44 -2.13 -19.23
N ARG A 441 -30.05 -2.96 -20.08
CA ARG A 441 -30.26 -2.71 -21.51
C ARG A 441 -31.12 -1.47 -21.74
N ALA A 442 -32.29 -1.39 -21.10
CA ALA A 442 -33.20 -0.26 -21.27
C ALA A 442 -32.57 1.07 -20.83
N LEU A 443 -31.75 1.06 -19.76
CA LEU A 443 -31.00 2.24 -19.32
C LEU A 443 -29.95 2.66 -20.36
N ALA A 444 -29.21 1.69 -20.93
CA ALA A 444 -28.18 1.98 -21.92
C ALA A 444 -28.77 2.45 -23.27
N GLU A 445 -29.87 1.86 -23.74
CA GLU A 445 -30.58 2.30 -24.96
C GLU A 445 -31.08 3.74 -24.84
N ARG A 446 -31.72 4.08 -23.71
CA ARG A 446 -32.13 5.47 -23.42
C ARG A 446 -30.95 6.42 -23.34
N ALA A 447 -29.82 5.99 -22.76
CA ALA A 447 -28.62 6.80 -22.70
C ALA A 447 -28.04 7.08 -24.10
N ILE A 448 -28.10 6.12 -25.03
CA ILE A 448 -27.71 6.34 -26.43
C ILE A 448 -28.63 7.37 -27.09
N GLU A 449 -29.95 7.22 -26.98
CA GLU A 449 -30.92 8.18 -27.54
C GLU A 449 -30.69 9.59 -27.02
N GLU A 450 -30.50 9.72 -25.71
CA GLU A 450 -30.28 10.99 -25.04
C GLU A 450 -28.93 11.63 -25.41
N SER A 451 -27.86 10.84 -25.46
CA SER A 451 -26.54 11.32 -25.89
C SER A 451 -26.55 11.88 -27.32
N ARG A 452 -27.29 11.25 -28.23
CA ARG A 452 -27.50 11.75 -29.61
C ARG A 452 -28.28 13.05 -29.62
N ALA A 453 -29.34 13.14 -28.84
CA ALA A 453 -30.13 14.37 -28.72
C ALA A 453 -29.32 15.54 -28.15
N LEU A 454 -28.30 15.26 -27.33
CA LEU A 454 -27.37 16.24 -26.77
C LEU A 454 -26.11 16.46 -27.64
N ALA A 455 -25.96 15.74 -28.75
CA ALA A 455 -24.77 15.71 -29.58
C ALA A 455 -23.47 15.41 -28.80
N ASP A 456 -23.55 14.53 -27.79
CA ASP A 456 -22.42 14.10 -26.96
C ASP A 456 -21.92 12.73 -27.41
N ALA A 457 -20.97 12.75 -28.36
CA ALA A 457 -20.43 11.54 -28.97
C ALA A 457 -19.69 10.63 -27.97
N GLU A 458 -19.02 11.21 -26.97
CA GLU A 458 -18.34 10.41 -25.94
C GLU A 458 -19.34 9.70 -25.02
N ALA A 459 -20.41 10.39 -24.63
CA ALA A 459 -21.46 9.78 -23.83
C ALA A 459 -22.19 8.68 -24.60
N GLU A 460 -22.35 8.83 -25.92
CA GLU A 460 -22.88 7.78 -26.79
C GLU A 460 -21.99 6.54 -26.76
N VAL A 461 -20.68 6.69 -26.95
CA VAL A 461 -19.72 5.57 -26.91
C VAL A 461 -19.71 4.88 -25.53
N ARG A 462 -19.80 5.63 -24.42
CA ARG A 462 -19.94 5.06 -23.07
C ARG A 462 -21.24 4.25 -22.92
N ALA A 463 -22.35 4.75 -23.46
CA ALA A 463 -23.64 4.05 -23.42
C ALA A 463 -23.64 2.79 -24.30
N MET A 464 -23.01 2.84 -25.48
CA MET A 464 -22.81 1.68 -26.36
C MET A 464 -21.99 0.57 -25.68
N HIS A 465 -20.93 0.94 -24.95
CA HIS A 465 -20.16 -0.01 -24.15
C HIS A 465 -21.03 -0.73 -23.10
N ASN A 466 -21.86 0.03 -22.38
CA ASN A 466 -22.75 -0.51 -21.35
C ASN A 466 -23.83 -1.42 -21.96
N LEU A 467 -24.40 -1.03 -23.11
CA LEU A 467 -25.35 -1.87 -23.84
C LEU A 467 -24.72 -3.19 -24.29
N ALA A 468 -23.51 -3.14 -24.86
CA ALA A 468 -22.77 -4.35 -25.25
C ALA A 468 -22.56 -5.27 -24.04
N SER A 469 -22.23 -4.69 -22.89
CA SER A 469 -22.06 -5.45 -21.65
C SER A 469 -23.36 -6.03 -21.12
N ALA A 470 -24.49 -5.33 -21.25
CA ALA A 470 -25.80 -5.85 -20.89
C ALA A 470 -26.22 -7.03 -21.79
N LEU A 471 -25.92 -6.97 -23.09
CA LEU A 471 -26.16 -8.06 -24.03
C LEU A 471 -25.35 -9.31 -23.68
N VAL A 472 -24.06 -9.15 -23.35
CA VAL A 472 -23.19 -10.26 -22.94
C VAL A 472 -23.68 -10.91 -21.64
N VAL A 473 -24.09 -10.13 -20.64
CA VAL A 473 -24.67 -10.66 -19.38
C VAL A 473 -26.00 -11.36 -19.65
N ALA A 474 -26.78 -10.94 -20.65
CA ALA A 474 -27.98 -11.63 -21.12
C ALA A 474 -27.68 -12.87 -21.99
N ASN A 475 -26.41 -13.28 -22.12
CA ASN A 475 -25.93 -14.36 -22.98
C ASN A 475 -26.12 -14.14 -24.49
N ASP A 476 -26.39 -12.91 -24.94
CA ASP A 476 -26.38 -12.55 -26.37
C ASP A 476 -24.96 -12.14 -26.80
N PHE A 477 -24.08 -13.13 -26.87
CA PHE A 477 -22.66 -12.94 -27.19
C PHE A 477 -22.45 -12.41 -28.62
N VAL A 478 -23.32 -12.77 -29.56
CA VAL A 478 -23.19 -12.36 -30.97
C VAL A 478 -23.50 -10.88 -31.13
N ALA A 479 -24.63 -10.41 -30.59
CA ALA A 479 -24.95 -8.98 -30.63
C ALA A 479 -23.98 -8.16 -29.77
N GLY A 480 -23.61 -8.68 -28.59
CA GLY A 480 -22.62 -8.06 -27.71
C GLY A 480 -21.26 -7.88 -28.39
N ARG A 481 -20.77 -8.90 -29.12
CA ARG A 481 -19.53 -8.81 -29.91
C ARG A 481 -19.60 -7.73 -30.98
N ALA A 482 -20.66 -7.74 -31.78
CA ALA A 482 -20.83 -6.77 -32.87
C ALA A 482 -20.84 -5.34 -32.32
N LEU A 483 -21.54 -5.11 -31.21
CA LEU A 483 -21.59 -3.81 -30.57
C LEU A 483 -20.25 -3.42 -29.95
N TYR A 484 -19.55 -4.33 -29.27
CA TYR A 484 -18.20 -4.02 -28.75
C TYR A 484 -17.19 -3.67 -29.84
N LEU A 485 -17.24 -4.31 -31.01
CA LEU A 485 -16.36 -3.96 -32.14
C LEU A 485 -16.65 -2.55 -32.67
N SER A 486 -17.94 -2.19 -32.79
CA SER A 486 -18.36 -0.83 -33.16
C SER A 486 -17.92 0.20 -32.12
N THR A 487 -18.17 -0.07 -30.83
CA THR A 487 -17.75 0.78 -29.71
C THR A 487 -16.23 0.96 -29.66
N LEU A 488 -15.46 -0.10 -29.92
CA LEU A 488 -13.99 -0.04 -29.96
C LEU A 488 -13.49 0.87 -31.09
N ALA A 489 -14.11 0.80 -32.27
CA ALA A 489 -13.76 1.67 -33.39
C ALA A 489 -14.05 3.14 -33.07
N ALA A 490 -15.24 3.44 -32.55
CA ALA A 490 -15.61 4.79 -32.14
C ALA A 490 -14.73 5.32 -30.99
N ALA A 491 -14.42 4.48 -30.00
CA ALA A 491 -13.52 4.86 -28.90
C ALA A 491 -12.11 5.22 -29.40
N ARG A 492 -11.59 4.54 -30.43
CA ARG A 492 -10.30 4.89 -31.04
C ARG A 492 -10.34 6.21 -31.79
N GLU A 493 -11.41 6.45 -32.54
CA GLU A 493 -11.61 7.71 -33.28
C GLU A 493 -11.66 8.90 -32.32
N LEU A 494 -12.42 8.76 -31.23
CA LEU A 494 -12.54 9.78 -30.17
C LEU A 494 -11.38 9.76 -29.16
N ARG A 495 -10.41 8.85 -29.32
CA ARG A 495 -9.26 8.67 -28.39
C ARG A 495 -9.65 8.41 -26.93
N MET A 496 -10.78 7.74 -26.72
CA MET A 496 -11.29 7.31 -25.40
C MET A 496 -10.55 6.07 -24.90
N ARG A 497 -9.32 6.26 -24.42
CA ARG A 497 -8.37 5.19 -24.06
C ARG A 497 -8.93 4.19 -23.05
N ARG A 498 -9.70 4.66 -22.06
CA ARG A 498 -10.29 3.78 -21.04
C ARG A 498 -11.36 2.86 -21.61
N ILE A 499 -12.22 3.38 -22.49
CA ILE A 499 -13.27 2.60 -23.14
C ILE A 499 -12.68 1.63 -24.17
N GLU A 500 -11.64 2.03 -24.90
CA GLU A 500 -10.88 1.11 -25.76
C GLU A 500 -10.37 -0.11 -24.96
N ALA A 501 -9.68 0.12 -23.85
CA ALA A 501 -9.13 -0.96 -23.03
C ALA A 501 -10.23 -1.89 -22.45
N LEU A 502 -11.37 -1.32 -22.03
CA LEU A 502 -12.52 -2.11 -21.56
C LEU A 502 -13.16 -2.93 -22.68
N CYS A 503 -13.30 -2.38 -23.89
CA CYS A 503 -13.83 -3.12 -25.03
C CYS A 503 -12.91 -4.28 -25.40
N LEU A 504 -11.59 -4.09 -25.37
CA LEU A 504 -10.61 -5.17 -25.62
C LEU A 504 -10.72 -6.30 -24.59
N ALA A 505 -10.82 -5.95 -23.30
CA ALA A 505 -11.01 -6.94 -22.23
C ALA A 505 -12.31 -7.73 -22.38
N ASN A 506 -13.43 -7.05 -22.66
CA ASN A 506 -14.72 -7.71 -22.83
C ASN A 506 -14.80 -8.53 -24.12
N LEU A 507 -14.20 -8.06 -25.22
CA LEU A 507 -14.09 -8.85 -26.44
C LEU A 507 -13.28 -10.12 -26.22
N ALA A 508 -12.22 -10.09 -25.41
CA ALA A 508 -11.48 -11.31 -25.06
C ALA A 508 -12.38 -12.36 -24.39
N ILE A 509 -13.25 -11.94 -23.46
CA ILE A 509 -14.25 -12.80 -22.81
C ILE A 509 -15.25 -13.35 -23.84
N VAL A 510 -15.79 -12.48 -24.69
CA VAL A 510 -16.80 -12.89 -25.68
C VAL A 510 -16.22 -13.88 -26.70
N HIS A 511 -15.00 -13.64 -27.19
CA HIS A 511 -14.31 -14.57 -28.08
C HIS A 511 -14.00 -15.91 -27.38
N GLU A 512 -13.63 -15.89 -26.10
CA GLU A 512 -13.39 -17.11 -25.31
C GLU A 512 -14.65 -17.98 -25.23
N VAL A 513 -15.81 -17.38 -24.91
CA VAL A 513 -17.10 -18.08 -24.81
C VAL A 513 -17.54 -18.64 -26.17
N LEU A 514 -17.29 -17.91 -27.25
CA LEU A 514 -17.59 -18.35 -28.62
C LEU A 514 -16.58 -19.38 -29.17
N GLY A 515 -15.54 -19.74 -28.41
CA GLY A 515 -14.51 -20.70 -28.83
C GLY A 515 -13.45 -20.12 -29.79
N GLU A 516 -13.43 -18.81 -29.99
CA GLU A 516 -12.53 -18.08 -30.89
C GLU A 516 -11.21 -17.73 -30.17
N LEU A 517 -10.48 -18.77 -29.74
CA LEU A 517 -9.36 -18.64 -28.78
C LEU A 517 -8.21 -17.76 -29.30
N ASP A 518 -7.89 -17.79 -30.60
CA ASP A 518 -6.86 -16.92 -31.19
C ASP A 518 -7.26 -15.43 -31.13
N LEU A 519 -8.54 -15.13 -31.38
CA LEU A 519 -9.06 -13.77 -31.25
C LEU A 519 -9.08 -13.35 -29.78
N SER A 520 -9.46 -14.23 -28.86
CA SER A 520 -9.40 -13.96 -27.42
C SER A 520 -7.99 -13.62 -26.94
N ARG A 521 -6.98 -14.40 -27.38
CA ARG A 521 -5.56 -14.13 -27.10
C ARG A 521 -5.13 -12.78 -27.67
N ALA A 522 -5.45 -12.49 -28.93
CA ALA A 522 -5.09 -11.23 -29.57
C ALA A 522 -5.71 -10.01 -28.86
N ARG A 523 -6.99 -10.10 -28.46
CA ARG A 523 -7.67 -9.03 -27.71
C ARG A 523 -7.12 -8.87 -26.30
N SER A 524 -6.80 -9.97 -25.63
CA SER A 524 -6.13 -9.94 -24.31
C SER A 524 -4.79 -9.22 -24.38
N ALA A 525 -3.94 -9.54 -25.35
CA ALA A 525 -2.64 -8.88 -25.53
C ALA A 525 -2.78 -7.37 -25.78
N GLN A 526 -3.72 -6.97 -26.64
CA GLN A 526 -4.02 -5.56 -26.90
C GLN A 526 -4.53 -4.84 -25.64
N GLY A 527 -5.44 -5.47 -24.89
CA GLY A 527 -5.97 -4.90 -23.65
C GLY A 527 -4.91 -4.78 -22.55
N ILE A 528 -4.02 -5.77 -22.41
CA ILE A 528 -2.89 -5.74 -21.48
C ILE A 528 -1.98 -4.54 -21.78
N ALA A 529 -1.61 -4.36 -23.04
CA ALA A 529 -0.80 -3.21 -23.46
C ALA A 529 -1.52 -1.87 -23.18
N ALA A 530 -2.83 -1.80 -23.44
CA ALA A 530 -3.63 -0.60 -23.21
C ALA A 530 -3.74 -0.25 -21.70
N PHE A 531 -3.96 -1.23 -20.83
CA PHE A 531 -4.01 -1.03 -19.38
C PHE A 531 -2.63 -0.72 -18.79
N ALA A 532 -1.58 -1.38 -19.27
CA ALA A 532 -0.21 -1.10 -18.86
C ALA A 532 0.20 0.34 -19.20
N ALA A 533 -0.15 0.83 -20.39
CA ALA A 533 0.09 2.22 -20.79
C ALA A 533 -0.67 3.25 -19.92
N GLN A 534 -1.77 2.83 -19.29
CA GLN A 534 -2.55 3.65 -18.34
C GLN A 534 -2.07 3.49 -16.88
N GLY A 535 -1.13 2.58 -16.61
CA GLY A 535 -0.71 2.23 -15.26
C GLY A 535 -1.74 1.42 -14.46
N ASP A 536 -2.77 0.86 -15.11
CA ASP A 536 -3.80 0.04 -14.46
C ASP A 536 -3.30 -1.40 -14.28
N ARG A 537 -2.46 -1.59 -13.25
CA ARG A 537 -1.85 -2.89 -12.92
C ARG A 537 -2.89 -3.95 -12.57
N MET A 538 -3.99 -3.55 -11.94
CA MET A 538 -5.08 -4.46 -11.56
C MET A 538 -5.73 -5.07 -12.79
N MET A 539 -6.17 -4.24 -13.74
CA MET A 539 -6.79 -4.74 -14.96
C MET A 539 -5.79 -5.46 -15.88
N THR A 540 -4.53 -5.03 -15.87
CA THR A 540 -3.43 -5.72 -16.55
C THR A 540 -3.30 -7.16 -16.07
N ALA A 541 -3.21 -7.36 -14.74
CA ALA A 541 -3.02 -8.67 -14.14
C ALA A 541 -4.25 -9.58 -14.31
N LYS A 542 -5.48 -9.04 -14.18
CA LYS A 542 -6.72 -9.78 -14.45
C LYS A 542 -6.82 -10.28 -15.89
N LEU A 543 -6.47 -9.42 -16.86
CA LEU A 543 -6.51 -9.81 -18.26
C LEU A 543 -5.38 -10.78 -18.63
N ALA A 544 -4.20 -10.65 -18.01
CA ALA A 544 -3.11 -11.62 -18.13
C ALA A 544 -3.51 -13.01 -17.58
N MET A 545 -4.21 -13.06 -16.45
CA MET A 545 -4.71 -14.34 -15.90
C MET A 545 -5.69 -15.02 -16.85
N ARG A 546 -6.60 -14.24 -17.46
CA ARG A 546 -7.51 -14.76 -18.49
C ARG A 546 -6.77 -15.27 -19.72
N ALA A 547 -5.79 -14.52 -20.21
CA ALA A 547 -4.94 -14.95 -21.33
C ALA A 547 -4.23 -16.27 -21.00
N ALA A 548 -3.71 -16.41 -19.78
CA ALA A 548 -3.05 -17.64 -19.34
C ALA A 548 -3.98 -18.85 -19.38
N ARG A 549 -5.25 -18.72 -19.00
CA ARG A 549 -6.24 -19.81 -19.11
C ARG A 549 -6.52 -20.21 -20.56
N VAL A 550 -6.59 -19.23 -21.48
CA VAL A 550 -6.69 -19.49 -22.92
C VAL A 550 -5.43 -20.19 -23.44
N ASP A 551 -4.26 -19.79 -22.97
CA ASP A 551 -2.98 -20.41 -23.31
C ASP A 551 -2.90 -21.86 -22.82
N ILE A 552 -3.40 -22.15 -21.60
CA ILE A 552 -3.51 -23.53 -21.08
C ILE A 552 -4.40 -24.38 -21.99
N ARG A 553 -5.59 -23.89 -22.36
CA ARG A 553 -6.54 -24.60 -23.22
C ARG A 553 -6.02 -24.86 -24.63
N THR A 554 -5.13 -24.00 -25.13
CA THR A 554 -4.54 -24.11 -26.47
C THR A 554 -3.17 -24.82 -26.47
N GLY A 555 -2.67 -25.21 -25.30
CA GLY A 555 -1.39 -25.92 -25.15
C GLY A 555 -0.14 -25.02 -25.14
N ALA A 556 -0.30 -23.70 -25.11
CA ALA A 556 0.77 -22.71 -24.98
C ALA A 556 1.22 -22.56 -23.51
N LEU A 557 1.69 -23.66 -22.92
CA LEU A 557 1.89 -23.77 -21.46
C LEU A 557 3.02 -22.87 -20.92
N ASP A 558 3.98 -22.50 -21.76
CA ASP A 558 5.11 -21.62 -21.39
C ASP A 558 4.69 -20.14 -21.39
N GLU A 559 3.85 -19.74 -22.34
CA GLU A 559 3.20 -18.43 -22.38
C GLU A 559 2.30 -18.26 -21.15
N ALA A 560 1.49 -19.28 -20.83
CA ALA A 560 0.66 -19.31 -19.64
C ALA A 560 1.49 -19.14 -18.35
N GLU A 561 2.62 -19.84 -18.25
CA GLU A 561 3.53 -19.74 -17.09
C GLU A 561 4.05 -18.31 -16.89
N ARG A 562 4.49 -17.64 -17.97
CA ARG A 562 4.94 -16.25 -17.91
C ARG A 562 3.82 -15.29 -17.49
N ALA A 563 2.63 -15.46 -18.06
CA ALA A 563 1.47 -14.63 -17.74
C ALA A 563 1.01 -14.81 -16.28
N ILE A 564 0.96 -16.05 -15.79
CA ILE A 564 0.63 -16.37 -14.39
C ILE A 564 1.66 -15.76 -13.43
N ALA A 565 2.95 -15.91 -13.72
CA ALA A 565 4.01 -15.36 -12.87
C ALA A 565 3.93 -13.82 -12.76
N GLY A 566 3.75 -13.14 -13.89
CA GLY A 566 3.57 -11.68 -13.91
C GLY A 566 2.31 -11.24 -13.14
N ALA A 567 1.17 -11.88 -13.39
CA ALA A 567 -0.08 -11.58 -12.70
C ALA A 567 -0.03 -11.88 -11.20
N THR A 568 0.72 -12.93 -10.78
CA THR A 568 0.95 -13.23 -9.36
C THR A 568 1.74 -12.11 -8.69
N ALA A 569 2.84 -11.66 -9.31
CA ALA A 569 3.65 -10.57 -8.76
C ALA A 569 2.85 -9.26 -8.64
N ASP A 570 2.01 -8.95 -9.63
CA ASP A 570 1.08 -7.82 -9.54
C ASP A 570 0.05 -8.03 -8.42
N ALA A 571 -0.56 -9.21 -8.30
CA ALA A 571 -1.53 -9.53 -7.27
C ALA A 571 -0.95 -9.41 -5.85
N GLU A 572 0.29 -9.87 -5.61
CA GLU A 572 1.00 -9.75 -4.33
C GLU A 572 1.25 -8.29 -3.95
N GLN A 573 1.67 -7.48 -4.94
CA GLN A 573 1.91 -6.06 -4.73
C GLN A 573 0.60 -5.29 -4.49
N LEU A 574 -0.48 -5.70 -5.14
CA LEU A 574 -1.81 -5.13 -4.96
C LEU A 574 -2.53 -5.64 -3.70
N GLY A 575 -2.05 -6.75 -3.11
CA GLY A 575 -2.75 -7.45 -2.03
C GLY A 575 -4.07 -8.12 -2.48
N ASP A 576 -4.23 -8.39 -3.78
CA ASP A 576 -5.46 -8.97 -4.33
C ASP A 576 -5.49 -10.49 -4.13
N ARG A 577 -6.07 -10.92 -3.00
CA ARG A 577 -6.23 -12.34 -2.68
C ARG A 577 -7.14 -13.09 -3.65
N GLY A 578 -8.08 -12.42 -4.32
CA GLY A 578 -8.93 -13.03 -5.33
C GLY A 578 -8.13 -13.38 -6.59
N LEU A 579 -7.26 -12.47 -7.03
CA LEU A 579 -6.38 -12.72 -8.16
C LEU A 579 -5.29 -13.76 -7.82
N LEU A 580 -4.81 -13.80 -6.58
CA LEU A 580 -3.93 -14.89 -6.11
C LEU A 580 -4.63 -16.26 -6.15
N LEU A 581 -5.91 -16.31 -5.76
CA LEU A 581 -6.72 -17.51 -5.89
C LEU A 581 -6.81 -17.97 -7.35
N GLU A 582 -7.12 -17.06 -8.27
CA GLU A 582 -7.15 -17.37 -9.70
C GLU A 582 -5.77 -17.83 -10.21
N ALA A 583 -4.68 -17.27 -9.70
CA ALA A 583 -3.31 -17.68 -10.06
C ALA A 583 -3.00 -19.12 -9.63
N HIS A 584 -3.35 -19.50 -8.39
CA HIS A 584 -3.20 -20.88 -7.92
C HIS A 584 -4.03 -21.85 -8.76
N LEU A 585 -5.28 -21.51 -9.07
CA LEU A 585 -6.13 -22.33 -9.93
C LEU A 585 -5.53 -22.49 -11.34
N ALA A 586 -5.08 -21.40 -11.97
CA ALA A 586 -4.44 -21.46 -13.28
C ALA A 586 -3.13 -22.26 -13.28
N ARG A 587 -2.31 -22.18 -12.20
CA ARG A 587 -1.14 -23.06 -12.04
C ARG A 587 -1.55 -24.52 -11.96
N ALA A 588 -2.59 -24.83 -11.19
CA ALA A 588 -3.10 -26.18 -11.04
C ALA A 588 -3.56 -26.76 -12.39
N GLU A 589 -4.38 -26.02 -13.14
CA GLU A 589 -4.85 -26.38 -14.49
C GLU A 589 -3.66 -26.63 -15.45
N ARG A 590 -2.66 -25.75 -15.43
CA ARG A 590 -1.46 -25.87 -16.27
C ARG A 590 -0.62 -27.10 -15.91
N HIS A 591 -0.38 -27.36 -14.63
CA HIS A 591 0.32 -28.56 -14.18
C HIS A 591 -0.45 -29.83 -14.56
N ALA A 592 -1.79 -29.80 -14.46
CA ALA A 592 -2.63 -30.90 -14.92
C ALA A 592 -2.47 -31.13 -16.43
N ALA A 593 -2.46 -30.06 -17.23
CA ALA A 593 -2.23 -30.13 -18.68
C ALA A 593 -0.84 -30.66 -19.06
N ARG A 594 0.21 -30.40 -18.24
CA ARG A 594 1.55 -31.02 -18.38
C ARG A 594 1.63 -32.47 -17.89
N GLY A 595 0.59 -33.00 -17.25
CA GLY A 595 0.60 -34.32 -16.60
C GLY A 595 1.30 -34.35 -15.24
N GLU A 596 1.65 -33.19 -14.68
CA GLU A 596 2.33 -33.03 -13.39
C GLU A 596 1.32 -33.10 -12.21
N ARG A 597 0.62 -34.23 -12.08
CA ARG A 597 -0.53 -34.39 -11.17
C ARG A 597 -0.28 -33.97 -9.72
N ALA A 598 0.89 -34.29 -9.16
CA ALA A 598 1.24 -33.92 -7.79
C ALA A 598 1.35 -32.40 -7.58
N ARG A 599 1.92 -31.68 -8.54
CA ARG A 599 2.02 -30.21 -8.50
C ARG A 599 0.66 -29.56 -8.74
N ALA A 600 -0.11 -30.11 -9.67
CA ALA A 600 -1.49 -29.67 -9.92
C ALA A 600 -2.34 -29.78 -8.66
N ARG A 601 -2.21 -30.90 -7.93
CA ARG A 601 -2.93 -31.13 -6.67
C ARG A 601 -2.53 -30.12 -5.59
N ALA A 602 -1.23 -29.90 -5.38
CA ALA A 602 -0.74 -28.95 -4.38
C ALA A 602 -1.28 -27.53 -4.63
N GLU A 603 -1.23 -27.06 -5.88
CA GLU A 603 -1.77 -25.73 -6.24
C GLU A 603 -3.30 -25.66 -6.09
N ALA A 604 -4.02 -26.74 -6.41
CA ALA A 604 -5.48 -26.79 -6.23
C ALA A 604 -5.88 -26.84 -4.74
N ASP A 605 -5.10 -27.50 -3.88
CA ASP A 605 -5.34 -27.51 -2.43
C ASP A 605 -5.09 -26.11 -1.81
N GLU A 606 -4.05 -25.39 -2.25
CA GLU A 606 -3.81 -23.99 -1.88
C GLU A 606 -4.94 -23.06 -2.36
N ALA A 607 -5.39 -23.23 -3.61
CA ALA A 607 -6.55 -22.51 -4.14
C ALA A 607 -7.80 -22.78 -3.29
N LEU A 608 -8.07 -24.03 -2.91
CA LEU A 608 -9.22 -24.39 -2.10
C LEU A 608 -9.16 -23.77 -0.69
N ALA A 609 -7.97 -23.81 -0.06
CA ALA A 609 -7.76 -23.19 1.24
C ALA A 609 -8.00 -21.68 1.20
N LEU A 610 -7.49 -21.01 0.16
CA LEU A 610 -7.69 -19.57 -0.04
C LEU A 610 -9.14 -19.23 -0.37
N ALA A 611 -9.81 -19.99 -1.24
CA ALA A 611 -11.22 -19.81 -1.56
C ALA A 611 -12.12 -19.90 -0.31
N ARG A 612 -11.85 -20.85 0.59
CA ARG A 612 -12.56 -20.98 1.87
C ARG A 612 -12.34 -19.79 2.79
N ARG A 613 -11.10 -19.29 2.92
CA ARG A 613 -10.80 -18.07 3.70
C ARG A 613 -11.50 -16.84 3.14
N LEU A 614 -11.57 -16.72 1.82
CA LEU A 614 -12.21 -15.61 1.11
C LEU A 614 -13.75 -15.74 1.03
N ARG A 615 -14.32 -16.88 1.45
CA ARG A 615 -15.74 -17.22 1.24
C ARG A 615 -16.15 -17.14 -0.24
N ALA A 616 -15.25 -17.48 -1.14
CA ALA A 616 -15.46 -17.48 -2.58
C ALA A 616 -16.24 -18.73 -3.02
N GLY A 617 -17.50 -18.85 -2.60
CA GLY A 617 -18.30 -20.06 -2.80
C GLY A 617 -18.52 -20.45 -4.27
N ALA A 618 -18.44 -19.50 -5.21
CA ALA A 618 -18.63 -19.75 -6.63
C ALA A 618 -17.45 -20.49 -7.30
N THR A 619 -16.23 -20.36 -6.79
CA THR A 619 -15.02 -21.01 -7.35
C THR A 619 -14.73 -22.37 -6.70
N VAL A 620 -15.29 -22.66 -5.52
CA VAL A 620 -15.11 -23.95 -4.83
C VAL A 620 -15.51 -25.15 -5.70
N PRO A 621 -16.65 -25.17 -6.40
CA PRO A 621 -17.04 -26.31 -7.24
C PRO A 621 -16.06 -26.57 -8.39
N GLU A 622 -15.47 -25.52 -8.98
CA GLU A 622 -14.48 -25.64 -10.05
C GLU A 622 -13.18 -26.29 -9.52
N ILE A 623 -12.71 -25.85 -8.35
CA ILE A 623 -11.52 -26.42 -7.71
C ILE A 623 -11.77 -27.87 -7.29
N GLU A 624 -12.93 -28.18 -6.70
CA GLU A 624 -13.31 -29.53 -6.30
C GLU A 624 -13.43 -30.47 -7.52
N ALA A 625 -13.97 -29.99 -8.63
CA ALA A 625 -14.00 -30.76 -9.89
C ALA A 625 -12.59 -31.05 -10.42
N LEU A 626 -11.68 -30.07 -10.36
CA LEU A 626 -10.27 -30.28 -10.74
C LEU A 626 -9.60 -31.30 -9.81
N LEU A 627 -9.79 -31.19 -8.49
CA LEU A 627 -9.26 -32.14 -7.50
C LEU A 627 -9.79 -33.57 -7.73
N ALA A 628 -11.08 -33.71 -8.05
CA ALA A 628 -11.69 -34.99 -8.38
C ALA A 628 -11.11 -35.58 -9.69
N ALA A 629 -10.90 -34.76 -10.72
CA ALA A 629 -10.32 -35.19 -11.99
C ALA A 629 -8.84 -35.61 -11.87
N LEU A 630 -8.11 -35.06 -10.89
CA LEU A 630 -6.75 -35.47 -10.57
C LEU A 630 -6.68 -36.83 -9.85
N GLY A 631 -7.79 -37.28 -9.25
CA GLY A 631 -7.92 -38.55 -8.52
C GLY A 631 -7.33 -38.53 -7.11
N ASP A 632 -7.76 -39.48 -6.27
CA ASP A 632 -7.22 -39.69 -4.93
C ASP A 632 -5.88 -40.46 -4.93
N ASP A 633 -5.55 -41.15 -6.02
CA ASP A 633 -4.30 -41.92 -6.21
C ASP A 633 -3.03 -41.06 -6.10
N VAL A 634 -3.14 -39.73 -6.23
CA VAL A 634 -2.01 -38.80 -6.03
C VAL A 634 -1.61 -38.72 -4.55
N ARG A 635 -2.49 -39.06 -3.60
CA ARG A 635 -2.12 -39.27 -2.19
C ARG A 635 -1.27 -40.54 -2.00
N GLU A 636 -1.42 -41.55 -2.85
CA GLU A 636 -0.70 -42.82 -2.73
C GLU A 636 0.65 -42.83 -3.46
N ALA A 637 0.89 -41.91 -4.40
CA ALA A 637 2.07 -41.94 -5.28
C ALA A 637 3.40 -41.51 -4.63
N ARG A 638 3.45 -41.28 -3.31
CA ARG A 638 4.72 -41.31 -2.57
C ARG A 638 4.52 -41.72 -1.11
N ARG A 639 4.25 -43.02 -0.88
CA ARG A 639 4.43 -43.61 0.46
C ARG A 639 5.91 -43.64 0.79
N VAL A 640 6.38 -42.60 1.48
CA VAL A 640 7.73 -42.58 2.05
C VAL A 640 7.75 -43.61 3.17
N GLU A 641 8.54 -44.67 3.03
CA GLU A 641 8.64 -45.73 4.05
C GLU A 641 9.69 -45.35 5.10
N LEU A 642 9.34 -45.39 6.38
CA LEU A 642 10.27 -45.25 7.50
C LEU A 642 10.42 -46.62 8.18
N THR A 643 11.56 -47.28 7.96
CA THR A 643 11.90 -48.53 8.62
C THR A 643 12.71 -48.25 9.89
N ILE A 644 12.24 -48.74 11.04
CA ILE A 644 12.94 -48.63 12.34
C ILE A 644 13.40 -50.03 12.75
N ASP A 645 14.67 -50.15 13.13
CA ASP A 645 15.27 -51.43 13.54
C ASP A 645 14.68 -51.96 14.87
N GLU A 646 14.91 -53.24 15.19
CA GLU A 646 14.21 -53.94 16.28
C GLU A 646 14.29 -53.27 17.65
N ASP A 647 15.44 -52.68 17.98
CA ASP A 647 15.70 -51.96 19.23
C ASP A 647 15.67 -50.43 19.05
N ALA A 648 15.18 -49.95 17.91
CA ALA A 648 15.25 -48.57 17.45
C ALA A 648 16.66 -47.96 17.50
N SER A 649 17.71 -48.78 17.43
CA SER A 649 19.10 -48.31 17.35
C SER A 649 19.44 -47.71 16.00
N SER A 650 18.66 -47.96 14.96
CA SER A 650 18.81 -47.31 13.66
C SER A 650 17.48 -47.13 12.93
N PHE A 651 17.45 -46.26 11.92
CA PHE A 651 16.33 -46.11 11.00
C PHE A 651 16.79 -45.88 9.56
N VAL A 652 15.91 -46.16 8.60
CA VAL A 652 16.06 -45.89 7.17
C VAL A 652 14.80 -45.19 6.67
N LEU A 653 14.95 -44.10 5.93
CA LEU A 653 13.83 -43.41 5.28
C LEU A 653 13.93 -43.61 3.75
N ASP A 654 12.87 -44.13 3.15
CA ASP A 654 12.69 -44.30 1.70
C ASP A 654 13.83 -45.07 1.02
N GLY A 655 14.33 -46.15 1.66
CA GLY A 655 15.46 -46.93 1.16
C GLY A 655 16.81 -46.19 1.17
N GLY A 656 16.89 -45.04 1.85
CA GLY A 656 18.10 -44.23 1.98
C GLY A 656 19.18 -44.84 2.89
N ALA A 657 20.18 -44.01 3.24
CA ALA A 657 21.27 -44.46 4.11
C ALA A 657 20.75 -44.80 5.52
N ARG A 658 21.22 -45.92 6.08
CA ARG A 658 20.93 -46.32 7.47
C ARG A 658 21.55 -45.32 8.44
N VAL A 659 20.73 -44.79 9.34
CA VAL A 659 21.11 -43.79 10.34
C VAL A 659 21.24 -44.44 11.70
N ASP A 660 22.42 -44.37 12.30
CA ASP A 660 22.71 -44.94 13.63
C ASP A 660 22.31 -43.97 14.77
N LEU A 661 21.51 -44.50 15.69
CA LEU A 661 21.05 -43.87 16.93
C LEU A 661 21.49 -44.64 18.19
N ALA A 662 22.30 -45.70 18.10
CA ALA A 662 22.63 -46.58 19.22
C ALA A 662 23.15 -45.83 20.46
N ARG A 663 23.99 -44.80 20.26
CA ARG A 663 24.56 -43.95 21.32
C ARG A 663 23.66 -42.76 21.73
N ARG A 664 22.46 -42.64 21.16
CA ARG A 664 21.55 -41.48 21.33
C ARG A 664 20.22 -41.89 21.97
N ALA A 665 20.28 -42.38 23.21
CA ALA A 665 19.14 -42.99 23.91
C ALA A 665 17.86 -42.13 23.94
N SER A 666 17.97 -40.81 24.14
CA SER A 666 16.81 -39.91 24.13
C SER A 666 16.14 -39.80 22.76
N LEU A 667 16.91 -39.76 21.67
CA LEU A 667 16.36 -39.70 20.30
C LEU A 667 15.68 -41.01 19.91
N ARG A 668 16.22 -42.14 20.35
CA ARG A 668 15.62 -43.47 20.14
C ARG A 668 14.22 -43.53 20.77
N ARG A 669 14.11 -43.17 22.06
CA ARG A 669 12.84 -43.17 22.79
C ARG A 669 11.81 -42.22 22.17
N ILE A 670 12.26 -41.02 21.74
CA ILE A 670 11.40 -40.04 21.06
C ILE A 670 10.92 -40.58 19.71
N LEU A 671 11.79 -41.17 18.89
CA LEU A 671 11.43 -41.72 17.59
C LEU A 671 10.43 -42.87 17.71
N VAL A 672 10.62 -43.77 18.67
CA VAL A 672 9.68 -44.86 18.99
C VAL A 672 8.31 -44.31 19.36
N HIS A 673 8.26 -43.29 20.22
CA HIS A 673 6.99 -42.70 20.62
C HIS A 673 6.28 -41.99 19.45
N LEU A 674 7.02 -41.28 18.60
CA LEU A 674 6.47 -40.65 17.39
C LEU A 674 5.90 -41.70 16.41
N ALA A 675 6.57 -42.85 16.27
CA ALA A 675 6.10 -43.97 15.46
C ALA A 675 4.81 -44.59 16.03
N ALA A 676 4.73 -44.76 17.35
CA ALA A 676 3.55 -45.29 18.03
C ALA A 676 2.35 -44.32 17.96
N GLU A 677 2.56 -43.02 18.13
CA GLU A 677 1.50 -42.01 17.96
C GLU A 677 1.03 -41.92 16.51
N HIS A 678 1.95 -42.05 15.55
CA HIS A 678 1.61 -42.12 14.12
C HIS A 678 0.72 -43.31 13.79
N ALA A 679 0.99 -44.50 14.36
CA ALA A 679 0.14 -45.67 14.20
C ALA A 679 -1.29 -45.47 14.74
N ARG A 680 -1.46 -44.57 15.72
CA ARG A 680 -2.76 -44.17 16.29
C ARG A 680 -3.39 -42.96 15.59
N GLY A 681 -2.71 -42.36 14.62
CA GLY A 681 -3.14 -41.12 13.96
C GLY A 681 -3.04 -39.87 14.85
N GLY A 682 -2.24 -39.92 15.92
CA GLY A 682 -2.10 -38.88 16.93
C GLY A 682 -0.89 -37.97 16.76
N THR A 683 -0.72 -37.01 17.69
CA THR A 683 0.44 -36.12 17.77
C THR A 683 1.09 -36.23 19.16
N ALA A 684 2.42 -36.14 19.22
CA ALA A 684 3.16 -36.18 20.47
C ALA A 684 3.35 -34.77 21.04
N SER A 685 2.74 -34.49 22.20
CA SER A 685 2.91 -33.21 22.88
C SER A 685 4.35 -33.01 23.39
N ALA A 686 4.78 -31.77 23.54
CA ALA A 686 6.10 -31.47 24.09
C ALA A 686 6.28 -32.07 25.50
N ALA A 687 5.24 -32.06 26.34
CA ALA A 687 5.26 -32.67 27.67
C ALA A 687 5.47 -34.19 27.63
N ALA A 688 4.81 -34.89 26.70
CA ALA A 688 5.00 -36.33 26.50
C ALA A 688 6.41 -36.66 26.01
N LEU A 689 6.94 -35.87 25.07
CA LEU A 689 8.30 -36.04 24.55
C LEU A 689 9.38 -35.77 25.60
N ILE A 690 9.16 -34.83 26.53
CA ILE A 690 10.06 -34.61 27.67
C ILE A 690 10.09 -35.85 28.56
N ALA A 691 8.92 -36.36 28.97
CA ALA A 691 8.81 -37.50 29.87
C ALA A 691 9.46 -38.77 29.28
N ILE A 692 9.38 -38.94 27.97
CA ILE A 692 9.90 -40.12 27.25
C ILE A 692 11.38 -39.97 26.89
N GLY A 693 11.80 -38.80 26.42
CA GLY A 693 13.19 -38.54 26.04
C GLY A 693 14.15 -38.60 27.23
N TRP A 694 13.70 -38.15 28.41
CA TRP A 694 14.51 -37.99 29.61
C TRP A 694 13.75 -38.46 30.86
N PRO A 695 13.55 -39.78 31.02
CA PRO A 695 12.75 -40.32 32.11
C PRO A 695 13.38 -40.00 33.46
N GLY A 696 12.58 -39.42 34.37
CA GLY A 696 12.98 -39.10 35.74
C GLY A 696 13.76 -37.79 35.93
N GLU A 697 14.08 -37.06 34.86
CA GLU A 697 14.71 -35.74 34.97
C GLU A 697 13.67 -34.65 35.27
N LYS A 698 13.92 -33.84 36.31
CA LYS A 698 13.10 -32.66 36.63
C LYS A 698 13.64 -31.45 35.88
N MET A 699 12.82 -30.84 35.02
CA MET A 699 13.18 -29.69 34.20
C MET A 699 12.13 -28.58 34.32
N SER A 700 12.54 -27.32 34.11
CA SER A 700 11.60 -26.22 33.91
C SER A 700 10.88 -26.36 32.55
N PRO A 701 9.67 -25.78 32.40
CA PRO A 701 8.93 -25.86 31.13
C PRO A 701 9.72 -25.34 29.91
N GLU A 702 10.46 -24.24 30.09
CA GLU A 702 11.28 -23.61 29.03
C GLU A 702 12.47 -24.51 28.64
N SER A 703 13.21 -25.04 29.60
CA SER A 703 14.37 -25.91 29.34
C SER A 703 13.94 -27.26 28.73
N GLY A 704 12.79 -27.79 29.14
CA GLY A 704 12.19 -28.97 28.54
C GLY A 704 11.79 -28.74 27.09
N ALA A 705 11.18 -27.59 26.78
CA ALA A 705 10.78 -27.24 25.42
C ALA A 705 11.99 -27.08 24.48
N GLU A 706 13.07 -26.43 24.93
CA GLU A 706 14.33 -26.28 24.15
C GLU A 706 15.00 -27.63 23.87
N ARG A 707 14.99 -28.56 24.84
CA ARG A 707 15.54 -29.91 24.66
C ARG A 707 14.73 -30.74 23.67
N VAL A 708 13.40 -30.68 23.75
CA VAL A 708 12.53 -31.31 22.73
C VAL A 708 12.78 -30.70 21.36
N TYR A 709 12.84 -29.37 21.26
CA TYR A 709 13.13 -28.69 20.01
C TYR A 709 14.47 -29.16 19.41
N THR A 710 15.52 -29.23 20.23
CA THR A 710 16.85 -29.69 19.81
C THR A 710 16.84 -31.17 19.39
N ALA A 711 16.12 -32.03 20.11
CA ALA A 711 15.98 -33.43 19.77
C ALA A 711 15.26 -33.65 18.43
N ILE A 712 14.15 -32.93 18.21
CA ILE A 712 13.40 -32.95 16.96
C ILE A 712 14.23 -32.38 15.80
N ALA A 713 14.89 -31.25 16.01
CA ALA A 713 15.78 -30.66 15.01
C ALA A 713 16.93 -31.62 14.63
N THR A 714 17.45 -32.37 15.61
CA THR A 714 18.48 -33.37 15.37
C THR A 714 17.95 -34.55 14.56
N LEU A 715 16.79 -35.10 14.90
CA LEU A 715 16.13 -36.16 14.11
C LEU A 715 15.85 -35.72 12.67
N ARG A 716 15.41 -34.47 12.47
CA ARG A 716 15.23 -33.88 11.13
C ARG A 716 16.53 -33.83 10.34
N ARG A 717 17.60 -33.30 10.95
CA ARG A 717 18.93 -33.21 10.32
C ARG A 717 19.52 -34.57 9.98
N LEU A 718 19.20 -35.58 10.79
CA LEU A 718 19.61 -36.96 10.56
C LEU A 718 18.83 -37.67 9.45
N GLY A 719 17.82 -37.04 8.85
CA GLY A 719 17.13 -37.59 7.68
C GLY A 719 15.60 -37.52 7.73
N LEU A 720 14.99 -37.10 8.85
CA LEU A 720 13.53 -37.06 8.99
C LEU A 720 12.91 -35.69 8.68
N ALA A 721 13.66 -34.74 8.11
CA ALA A 721 13.18 -33.37 7.86
C ALA A 721 11.93 -33.32 6.98
N SER A 722 11.84 -34.20 5.99
CA SER A 722 10.72 -34.27 5.04
C SER A 722 9.45 -34.89 5.62
N VAL A 723 9.54 -35.56 6.76
CA VAL A 723 8.45 -36.40 7.31
C VAL A 723 8.07 -36.06 8.74
N LEU A 724 8.87 -35.29 9.48
CA LEU A 724 8.59 -34.93 10.88
C LEU A 724 8.18 -33.46 10.99
N ALA A 725 6.90 -33.19 11.21
CA ALA A 725 6.31 -31.85 11.27
C ALA A 725 5.77 -31.50 12.66
N ARG A 726 5.52 -30.21 12.89
CA ARG A 726 4.75 -29.74 14.07
C ARG A 726 3.28 -29.65 13.65
N ARG A 727 2.37 -30.27 14.41
CA ARG A 727 0.91 -30.31 14.14
C ARG A 727 0.13 -30.23 15.45
N ASP A 728 -0.98 -29.50 15.48
CA ASP A 728 -1.94 -29.42 16.60
C ASP A 728 -1.32 -29.41 18.01
N GLY A 729 -0.42 -28.46 18.29
CA GLY A 729 0.20 -28.31 19.62
C GLY A 729 1.31 -29.31 19.97
N GLY A 730 1.68 -30.22 19.05
CA GLY A 730 2.72 -31.24 19.24
C GLY A 730 3.54 -31.52 17.97
N TYR A 731 4.24 -32.66 17.96
CA TYR A 731 5.05 -33.14 16.83
C TYR A 731 4.48 -34.46 16.31
N ALA A 732 4.47 -34.63 15.00
CA ALA A 732 3.94 -35.83 14.35
C ALA A 732 4.71 -36.17 13.09
N LEU A 733 4.75 -37.46 12.77
CA LEU A 733 5.15 -37.92 11.44
C LEU A 733 4.04 -37.56 10.43
N ASP A 734 4.41 -37.38 9.17
CA ASP A 734 3.45 -37.13 8.12
C ASP A 734 2.53 -38.34 7.96
N PRO A 735 1.19 -38.19 8.00
CA PRO A 735 0.21 -39.26 7.83
C PRO A 735 0.41 -40.12 6.58
N ALA A 736 1.06 -39.59 5.55
CA ALA A 736 1.39 -40.32 4.32
C ALA A 736 2.59 -41.28 4.46
N VAL A 737 3.33 -41.23 5.58
CA VAL A 737 4.49 -42.08 5.85
C VAL A 737 4.05 -43.47 6.29
N VAL A 738 4.62 -44.51 5.70
CA VAL A 738 4.42 -45.89 6.16
C VAL A 738 5.53 -46.24 7.14
N VAL A 739 5.17 -46.53 8.40
CA VAL A 739 6.15 -46.91 9.41
C VAL A 739 6.24 -48.43 9.52
N VAL A 740 7.41 -48.98 9.21
CA VAL A 740 7.75 -50.39 9.36
C VAL A 740 8.62 -50.55 10.59
N ALA A 741 8.02 -51.04 11.68
CA ALA A 741 8.67 -51.26 12.97
C ALA A 741 8.10 -52.54 13.60
N PRO A 742 8.85 -53.26 14.45
CA PRO A 742 8.37 -54.48 15.11
C PRO A 742 7.23 -54.20 16.09
N ASP A 743 6.45 -55.22 16.46
CA ASP A 743 5.28 -55.11 17.34
C ASP A 743 5.59 -54.55 18.74
N ALA A 744 6.85 -54.56 19.18
CA ALA A 744 7.29 -53.92 20.43
C ALA A 744 7.40 -52.38 20.34
N VAL A 745 7.32 -51.82 19.13
CA VAL A 745 7.49 -50.39 18.79
C VAL A 745 6.19 -49.76 18.28
N ARG A 746 5.20 -50.57 17.86
CA ARG A 746 3.83 -50.16 17.49
C ARG A 746 2.94 -50.08 18.72
#